data_AF-A0ABD3THB8-F1
#
_entry.id   AF-A0ABD3THB8-F1
#
_cell.length_a   1.000
_cell.length_b   1.000
_cell.length_c   1.000
_cell.angle_alpha   90.00
_cell.angle_beta   90.00
_cell.angle_gamma   90.00
#
_symmetry.space_group_name_H-M   'P 1'
#
loop_
_entity.id
_entity.type
_entity.pdbx_description
1 polymer ?
#
loop_
_entity_poly.entity_id
_entity_poly.type
_entity_poly.pdbx_seq_one_letter_code
_entity_poly.pdbx_strand_id
1 'polypeptide(L)'
;MSVIFGNSVMKVSVSEAGEVTMSDSKNQMKSLESDPIVEEVVTFNPMELEARYDRAEFAAVVFQNISEVYPIGAHVECTYTITADIVPTSRDWVALYKVGWMNPTKDYVYYEWAPMPKVYEIGKESEASILFPAHKLPGDDGDFYQFCYVSSTGQIRGASTPFQFRKPSAADYVEVDDPDTNMLVIQSRSVYLQENLQAAESQKKMLLEEKENLVKELEHLASQLQETQGELTALQTLNADLKSRLRQEQAHIVTLNKEASDMNLIQEEQRVKIENLIEEKEVLERKIGSVKEELLALTSSLKKLQADKDDLEGEKKNLEEQVNMYKEHLVSSESAATLYSRQLEDLQSLIADKEDIVKHLQENIGKLTRELQMERESFDSQALQYVKSTEKIEMLEEKLRNTEDKLSAAEESRGLAAKELQAYKEIHVQLTADIEKTKTDNHCLKSKVSDLEKDFQQRAAIMKVELEATQQDLRGVLQEKEQAQMQKSQLQEQLETASMNSSMTEFSMNSSMSAMKLALSQLKERLEKKEKQTRTLEKALSLREKEFARCENDLKREIEDLKEKIYMCGEEYKALLIEKSKTQRKLEKVTEKRGSKMPRARSEEVQIERTQTSPVTSTSSMVKTSSMKKEEAKGGISNDEIQQHMDDLEQEMNSHVEKIEKYKKLYNDQKARNKSLQLEMTQQLQEKDTIISQLRKKLDDLPSSYNYKIQSLEKCVAEKESFIEMLNQKLRDTVREKDVLKATASSTSKVAADSSDPNVTDCNGY
;
A
#
# COMPACT_ATOMS: atom_id res chain seq x y z
N MET A 1 -57.77 -36.29 -12.30
CA MET A 1 -58.43 -37.61 -12.35
C MET A 1 -57.89 -38.45 -11.20
N SER A 2 -58.74 -39.25 -10.54
CA SER A 2 -58.41 -40.27 -9.51
C SER A 2 -57.58 -39.75 -8.30
N VAL A 3 -58.09 -39.53 -7.09
CA VAL A 3 -59.11 -40.24 -6.28
C VAL A 3 -58.74 -41.70 -5.98
N ILE A 4 -58.19 -41.93 -4.79
CA ILE A 4 -58.48 -43.11 -3.94
C ILE A 4 -58.62 -42.62 -2.49
N PHE A 5 -59.66 -43.09 -1.80
CA PHE A 5 -60.00 -42.84 -0.39
C PHE A 5 -59.27 -43.81 0.56
N GLY A 6 -59.09 -43.47 1.84
CA GLY A 6 -58.67 -44.45 2.86
C GLY A 6 -58.38 -43.85 4.24
N ASN A 7 -59.39 -43.77 5.11
CA ASN A 7 -59.27 -43.21 6.47
C ASN A 7 -58.67 -44.20 7.50
N SER A 8 -58.22 -43.60 8.61
CA SER A 8 -58.50 -44.03 10.00
C SER A 8 -57.47 -44.90 10.76
N VAL A 9 -56.81 -44.31 11.78
CA VAL A 9 -57.12 -44.44 13.24
C VAL A 9 -55.88 -44.05 14.09
N MET A 10 -56.07 -43.21 15.11
CA MET A 10 -55.08 -42.90 16.15
C MET A 10 -54.91 -44.03 17.19
N LYS A 11 -53.67 -44.27 17.67
CA LYS A 11 -53.38 -44.61 19.10
C LYS A 11 -51.88 -44.66 19.42
N VAL A 12 -51.36 -43.62 20.08
CA VAL A 12 -50.08 -43.58 20.86
C VAL A 12 -50.32 -42.45 21.89
N SER A 13 -50.44 -42.65 23.21
CA SER A 13 -49.57 -43.35 24.19
C SER A 13 -48.22 -42.65 24.39
N VAL A 14 -48.22 -41.52 25.11
CA VAL A 14 -46.99 -40.85 25.57
C VAL A 14 -46.69 -41.29 27.01
N SER A 15 -45.44 -41.63 27.26
CA SER A 15 -44.88 -42.02 28.56
C SER A 15 -43.52 -41.36 28.76
N GLU A 16 -43.23 -40.97 29.99
CA GLU A 16 -42.16 -40.04 30.35
C GLU A 16 -40.74 -40.61 30.22
N ALA A 17 -39.81 -39.71 29.89
CA ALA A 17 -38.46 -39.65 30.43
C ALA A 17 -38.24 -38.18 30.87
N GLY A 18 -37.55 -37.85 31.95
CA GLY A 18 -36.66 -38.68 32.77
C GLY A 18 -35.31 -38.01 32.86
N GLU A 19 -35.19 -37.00 33.73
CA GLU A 19 -33.92 -36.30 33.97
C GLU A 19 -33.63 -36.25 35.48
N VAL A 20 -32.36 -36.51 35.81
CA VAL A 20 -31.88 -36.76 37.17
C VAL A 20 -31.02 -35.59 37.61
N THR A 21 -31.31 -35.00 38.77
CA THR A 21 -30.36 -34.13 39.49
C THR A 21 -30.13 -34.66 40.90
N MET A 22 -28.86 -34.88 41.23
CA MET A 22 -28.41 -35.35 42.53
C MET A 22 -28.28 -34.18 43.50
N SER A 23 -28.80 -34.38 44.71
CA SER A 23 -28.54 -33.56 45.89
C SER A 23 -27.12 -33.79 46.44
N ASP A 24 -26.50 -32.78 47.04
CA ASP A 24 -25.62 -33.02 48.18
C ASP A 24 -25.69 -31.88 49.22
N SER A 25 -25.41 -32.20 50.48
CA SER A 25 -25.87 -31.43 51.65
C SER A 25 -24.73 -30.95 52.56
N LYS A 26 -24.90 -29.79 53.25
CA LYS A 26 -24.79 -29.64 54.73
C LYS A 26 -24.77 -28.20 55.26
N ASN A 27 -25.52 -27.99 56.35
CA ASN A 27 -25.26 -27.14 57.54
C ASN A 27 -25.00 -25.62 57.40
N GLN A 28 -25.34 -24.75 58.39
CA GLN A 28 -26.30 -24.80 59.53
C GLN A 28 -26.35 -23.40 60.20
N MET A 29 -27.42 -23.12 60.96
CA MET A 29 -27.56 -22.13 62.07
C MET A 29 -28.27 -20.78 61.83
N LYS A 30 -29.43 -20.67 62.52
CA LYS A 30 -29.98 -19.54 63.33
C LYS A 30 -30.27 -18.19 62.64
N SER A 31 -31.38 -17.48 62.89
CA SER A 31 -32.57 -17.65 63.76
C SER A 31 -33.67 -16.70 63.21
N LEU A 32 -34.97 -17.06 63.14
CA LEU A 32 -36.03 -16.88 64.17
C LEU A 32 -36.05 -15.45 64.78
N GLU A 33 -37.18 -14.74 64.90
CA GLU A 33 -38.56 -15.18 65.22
C GLU A 33 -39.68 -14.42 64.46
N SER A 34 -40.84 -15.05 64.31
CA SER A 34 -42.16 -14.40 64.14
C SER A 34 -43.25 -15.37 64.62
N ASP A 35 -44.17 -14.91 65.49
CA ASP A 35 -45.06 -15.77 66.27
C ASP A 35 -46.14 -16.53 65.47
N PRO A 36 -46.56 -17.73 65.93
CA PRO A 36 -47.64 -18.50 65.33
C PRO A 36 -49.02 -18.17 65.92
N ILE A 37 -50.04 -18.28 65.07
CA ILE A 37 -51.45 -18.34 65.46
C ILE A 37 -51.69 -19.65 66.23
N VAL A 38 -52.30 -19.56 67.41
CA VAL A 38 -52.68 -20.73 68.21
C VAL A 38 -54.18 -21.01 68.02
N GLU A 39 -54.49 -22.08 67.28
CA GLU A 39 -55.79 -22.75 67.38
C GLU A 39 -55.83 -23.54 68.70
N GLU A 40 -56.78 -23.21 69.58
CA GLU A 40 -56.91 -23.84 70.89
C GLU A 40 -57.58 -25.22 70.77
N VAL A 41 -56.76 -26.25 70.58
CA VAL A 41 -57.21 -27.65 70.62
C VAL A 41 -57.55 -28.01 72.08
N VAL A 42 -58.85 -28.05 72.37
CA VAL A 42 -59.39 -28.48 73.68
C VAL A 42 -58.90 -29.89 73.99
N THR A 43 -57.95 -29.98 74.91
CA THR A 43 -57.44 -31.26 75.43
C THR A 43 -58.43 -31.79 76.46
N PHE A 44 -59.21 -32.80 76.05
CA PHE A 44 -60.11 -33.53 76.94
C PHE A 44 -59.32 -34.16 78.09
N ASN A 45 -59.42 -33.58 79.29
CA ASN A 45 -58.84 -34.13 80.51
C ASN A 45 -59.88 -35.03 81.22
N PRO A 46 -59.72 -36.37 81.25
CA PRO A 46 -60.75 -37.26 81.81
C PRO A 46 -61.01 -37.06 83.31
N MET A 47 -60.12 -36.36 84.01
CA MET A 47 -60.18 -36.12 85.46
C MET A 47 -61.27 -35.12 85.90
N GLU A 48 -61.79 -34.28 85.00
CA GLU A 48 -62.85 -33.32 85.35
C GLU A 48 -64.27 -33.92 85.38
N LEU A 49 -64.45 -35.15 84.85
CA LEU A 49 -65.78 -35.77 84.79
C LEU A 49 -66.15 -36.52 86.09
N GLU A 50 -65.16 -37.11 86.77
CA GLU A 50 -65.36 -37.77 88.08
C GLU A 50 -65.53 -36.75 89.22
N ALA A 51 -64.95 -35.55 89.09
CA ALA A 51 -65.10 -34.47 90.07
C ALA A 51 -66.54 -33.90 90.16
N ARG A 52 -67.41 -34.16 89.17
CA ARG A 52 -68.80 -33.68 89.17
C ARG A 52 -69.76 -34.50 90.04
N TYR A 53 -69.35 -35.68 90.50
CA TYR A 53 -70.23 -36.57 91.27
C TYR A 53 -70.09 -36.46 92.80
N ASP A 54 -69.26 -35.55 93.30
CA ASP A 54 -69.03 -35.32 94.73
C ASP A 54 -69.17 -33.83 95.14
N ARG A 55 -69.91 -33.03 94.35
CA ARG A 55 -70.36 -31.71 94.80
C ARG A 55 -71.40 -31.93 95.90
N ALA A 56 -70.97 -31.73 97.16
CA ALA A 56 -71.75 -32.08 98.33
C ALA A 56 -73.21 -31.60 98.25
N GLU A 57 -74.17 -32.40 98.75
CA GLU A 57 -75.62 -32.16 98.63
C GLU A 57 -76.08 -30.77 99.12
N PHE A 58 -75.25 -30.14 99.96
CA PHE A 58 -75.40 -28.82 100.58
C PHE A 58 -74.84 -27.64 99.78
N ALA A 59 -74.31 -27.86 98.57
CA ALA A 59 -73.67 -26.84 97.72
C ALA A 59 -74.27 -26.76 96.30
N ALA A 60 -75.47 -27.30 96.09
CA ALA A 60 -76.22 -27.19 94.84
C ALA A 60 -76.77 -25.76 94.59
N VAL A 61 -76.76 -24.89 95.59
CA VAL A 61 -77.00 -23.45 95.47
C VAL A 61 -75.83 -22.70 96.12
N VAL A 62 -75.22 -21.79 95.37
CA VAL A 62 -74.05 -21.02 95.79
C VAL A 62 -74.43 -19.55 95.93
N PHE A 63 -74.27 -18.99 97.14
CA PHE A 63 -74.51 -17.57 97.38
C PHE A 63 -73.33 -16.73 96.85
N GLN A 64 -73.62 -15.66 96.11
CA GLN A 64 -72.60 -14.77 95.54
C GLN A 64 -72.46 -13.48 96.36
N ASN A 65 -71.27 -12.88 96.33
CA ASN A 65 -70.99 -11.52 96.85
C ASN A 65 -71.51 -11.26 98.28
N ILE A 66 -71.46 -12.28 99.14
CA ILE A 66 -71.89 -12.17 100.52
C ILE A 66 -70.88 -11.36 101.33
N SER A 67 -71.31 -10.19 101.79
CA SER A 67 -70.50 -9.31 102.64
C SER A 67 -70.31 -9.92 104.02
N GLU A 68 -69.12 -9.78 104.61
CA GLU A 68 -68.86 -10.17 106.00
C GLU A 68 -69.72 -9.39 107.01
N VAL A 69 -70.12 -8.15 106.64
CA VAL A 69 -70.96 -7.26 107.44
C VAL A 69 -72.02 -6.59 106.57
N TYR A 70 -73.27 -6.60 107.02
CA TYR A 70 -74.35 -5.81 106.44
C TYR A 70 -74.79 -4.67 107.38
N PRO A 71 -75.07 -3.46 106.85
CA PRO A 71 -75.50 -2.34 107.68
C PRO A 71 -76.92 -2.54 108.21
N ILE A 72 -77.12 -2.35 109.51
CA ILE A 72 -78.47 -2.42 110.11
C ILE A 72 -79.43 -1.40 109.49
N GLY A 73 -80.70 -1.76 109.34
CA GLY A 73 -81.73 -0.88 108.79
C GLY A 73 -81.67 -0.67 107.28
N ALA A 74 -80.72 -1.28 106.56
CA ALA A 74 -80.73 -1.38 105.11
C ALA A 74 -81.45 -2.65 104.65
N HIS A 75 -81.97 -2.65 103.41
CA HIS A 75 -82.39 -3.87 102.75
C HIS A 75 -81.16 -4.64 102.29
N VAL A 76 -81.17 -5.98 102.41
CA VAL A 76 -80.08 -6.83 101.92
C VAL A 76 -80.54 -7.57 100.69
N GLU A 77 -79.92 -7.29 99.55
CA GLU A 77 -80.05 -8.15 98.37
C GLU A 77 -79.12 -9.36 98.52
N CYS A 78 -79.72 -10.54 98.44
CA CYS A 78 -79.06 -11.83 98.51
C CYS A 78 -79.07 -12.44 97.11
N THR A 79 -77.93 -12.38 96.41
CA THR A 79 -77.75 -13.06 95.11
C THR A 79 -77.25 -14.48 95.31
N TYR A 80 -77.75 -15.41 94.50
CA TYR A 80 -77.30 -16.79 94.50
C TYR A 80 -77.45 -17.43 93.13
N THR A 81 -76.60 -18.41 92.87
CA THR A 81 -76.61 -19.23 91.67
C THR A 81 -77.16 -20.60 92.01
N ILE A 82 -78.27 -20.94 91.36
CA ILE A 82 -78.84 -22.28 91.32
C ILE A 82 -77.98 -23.06 90.33
N THR A 83 -77.24 -24.07 90.81
CA THR A 83 -76.34 -24.85 89.94
C THR A 83 -77.12 -25.89 89.12
N ALA A 84 -76.45 -26.55 88.18
CA ALA A 84 -77.01 -27.66 87.41
C ALA A 84 -77.48 -28.85 88.26
N ASP A 85 -77.07 -28.92 89.53
CA ASP A 85 -77.23 -30.06 90.43
C ASP A 85 -78.60 -30.08 91.17
N ILE A 86 -79.43 -29.05 90.98
CA ILE A 86 -80.79 -28.95 91.55
C ILE A 86 -81.80 -28.38 90.55
N VAL A 87 -83.01 -28.94 90.57
CA VAL A 87 -84.19 -28.37 89.88
C VAL A 87 -84.98 -27.51 90.87
N PRO A 88 -85.02 -26.18 90.70
CA PRO A 88 -85.73 -25.29 91.61
C PRO A 88 -87.25 -25.45 91.48
N THR A 89 -87.95 -25.24 92.58
CA THR A 89 -89.42 -25.31 92.64
C THR A 89 -90.01 -24.04 93.23
N SER A 90 -91.28 -23.75 92.89
CA SER A 90 -92.04 -22.61 93.45
C SER A 90 -92.38 -22.73 94.94
N ARG A 91 -91.90 -23.78 95.62
CA ARG A 91 -91.99 -23.98 97.08
C ARG A 91 -90.62 -24.08 97.74
N ASP A 92 -89.57 -23.72 97.03
CA ASP A 92 -88.23 -23.54 97.59
C ASP A 92 -88.14 -22.11 98.16
N TRP A 93 -87.30 -21.91 99.17
CA TRP A 93 -87.22 -20.66 99.92
C TRP A 93 -85.79 -20.41 100.41
N VAL A 94 -85.45 -19.13 100.55
CA VAL A 94 -84.18 -18.72 101.17
C VAL A 94 -84.50 -18.11 102.52
N ALA A 95 -83.84 -18.63 103.55
CA ALA A 95 -83.99 -18.15 104.91
C ALA A 95 -82.68 -17.63 105.48
N LEU A 96 -82.82 -16.62 106.32
CA LEU A 96 -81.77 -16.14 107.20
C LEU A 96 -81.79 -17.00 108.48
N TYR A 97 -80.68 -17.65 108.77
CA TYR A 97 -80.49 -18.43 110.00
C TYR A 97 -79.40 -17.81 110.86
N LYS A 98 -79.56 -17.86 112.18
CA LYS A 98 -78.45 -17.66 113.12
C LYS A 98 -77.52 -18.88 113.06
N VAL A 99 -76.21 -18.66 112.97
CA VAL A 99 -75.20 -19.74 112.91
C VAL A 99 -75.33 -20.66 114.12
N GLY A 100 -75.28 -21.98 113.88
CA GLY A 100 -75.54 -23.00 114.90
C GLY A 100 -77.00 -23.45 115.01
N TRP A 101 -77.86 -23.08 114.05
CA TRP A 101 -79.20 -23.64 113.87
C TRP A 101 -79.18 -25.19 113.81
N MET A 102 -80.23 -25.84 114.33
CA MET A 102 -80.32 -27.31 114.39
C MET A 102 -81.47 -27.86 113.53
N ASN A 103 -82.52 -27.06 113.27
CA ASN A 103 -83.70 -27.47 112.52
C ASN A 103 -83.90 -26.62 111.24
N PRO A 104 -83.63 -27.19 110.04
CA PRO A 104 -83.82 -26.55 108.72
C PRO A 104 -85.23 -26.05 108.38
N THR A 105 -86.23 -26.29 109.23
CA THR A 105 -87.63 -25.94 108.97
C THR A 105 -88.25 -25.07 110.06
N LYS A 106 -87.49 -24.72 111.12
CA LYS A 106 -88.02 -24.03 112.31
C LYS A 106 -87.10 -22.97 112.91
N ASP A 107 -85.79 -23.10 112.76
CA ASP A 107 -84.82 -22.22 113.44
C ASP A 107 -84.45 -20.98 112.61
N TYR A 108 -85.28 -20.64 111.61
CA TYR A 108 -85.05 -19.45 110.78
C TYR A 108 -85.45 -18.17 111.51
N VAL A 109 -84.73 -17.08 111.23
CA VAL A 109 -85.06 -15.73 111.71
C VAL A 109 -86.15 -15.12 110.83
N TYR A 110 -85.93 -15.17 109.52
CA TYR A 110 -86.84 -14.67 108.49
C TYR A 110 -86.60 -15.45 107.19
N TYR A 111 -87.59 -15.45 106.29
CA TYR A 111 -87.47 -16.09 104.99
C TYR A 111 -88.23 -15.36 103.89
N GLU A 112 -87.82 -15.60 102.65
CA GLU A 112 -88.55 -15.26 101.44
C GLU A 112 -88.62 -16.48 100.51
N TRP A 113 -89.68 -16.54 99.70
CA TRP A 113 -89.81 -17.59 98.68
C TRP A 113 -88.79 -17.38 97.57
N ALA A 114 -88.18 -18.46 97.09
CA ALA A 114 -87.24 -18.40 95.98
C ALA A 114 -87.99 -18.02 94.69
N PRO A 115 -87.65 -16.89 94.02
CA PRO A 115 -88.29 -16.53 92.76
C PRO A 115 -87.96 -17.56 91.69
N MET A 116 -88.99 -18.18 91.12
CA MET A 116 -88.83 -19.12 90.02
C MET A 116 -88.22 -18.40 88.80
N PRO A 117 -87.09 -18.85 88.24
CA PRO A 117 -86.51 -18.22 87.05
C PRO A 117 -87.49 -18.27 85.88
N LYS A 118 -87.68 -17.15 85.18
CA LYS A 118 -88.62 -17.04 84.04
C LYS A 118 -88.20 -17.90 82.83
N VAL A 119 -86.91 -18.25 82.75
CA VAL A 119 -86.33 -19.18 81.78
C VAL A 119 -85.37 -20.07 82.55
N TYR A 120 -85.80 -21.28 82.91
CA TYR A 120 -84.95 -22.30 83.53
C TYR A 120 -84.73 -23.45 82.53
N GLU A 121 -83.48 -23.68 82.17
CA GLU A 121 -83.06 -24.83 81.37
C GLU A 121 -82.37 -25.85 82.28
N ILE A 122 -82.86 -27.08 82.30
CA ILE A 122 -82.31 -28.16 83.13
C ILE A 122 -80.84 -28.38 82.76
N GLY A 123 -79.95 -28.29 83.75
CA GLY A 123 -78.52 -28.49 83.58
C GLY A 123 -77.70 -27.22 83.25
N LYS A 124 -78.32 -26.04 83.21
CA LYS A 124 -77.60 -24.75 83.21
C LYS A 124 -77.70 -24.06 84.56
N GLU A 125 -76.63 -23.37 84.94
CA GLU A 125 -76.62 -22.52 86.13
C GLU A 125 -77.48 -21.26 85.91
N SER A 126 -78.23 -20.84 86.93
CA SER A 126 -79.16 -19.71 86.85
C SER A 126 -79.00 -18.81 88.07
N GLU A 127 -78.78 -17.52 87.85
CA GLU A 127 -78.68 -16.52 88.92
C GLU A 127 -80.06 -15.99 89.30
N ALA A 128 -80.29 -15.85 90.61
CA ALA A 128 -81.48 -15.25 91.19
C ALA A 128 -81.10 -14.34 92.36
N SER A 129 -81.87 -13.28 92.57
CA SER A 129 -81.72 -12.39 93.73
C SER A 129 -83.02 -12.29 94.53
N ILE A 130 -82.87 -12.13 95.85
CA ILE A 130 -83.97 -11.94 96.81
C ILE A 130 -83.64 -10.72 97.66
N LEU A 131 -84.61 -9.82 97.82
CA LEU A 131 -84.47 -8.64 98.67
C LEU A 131 -85.03 -8.90 100.07
N PHE A 132 -84.15 -9.07 101.05
CA PHE A 132 -84.52 -9.18 102.46
C PHE A 132 -84.83 -7.78 103.03
N PRO A 133 -86.05 -7.54 103.55
CA PRO A 133 -86.45 -6.21 103.98
C PRO A 133 -85.88 -5.83 105.34
N ALA A 134 -85.28 -4.63 105.42
CA ALA A 134 -84.59 -4.09 106.60
C ALA A 134 -85.27 -4.34 107.96
N HIS A 135 -86.58 -4.14 108.03
CA HIS A 135 -87.38 -4.25 109.26
C HIS A 135 -87.65 -5.70 109.72
N LYS A 136 -87.17 -6.70 108.98
CA LYS A 136 -87.22 -8.13 109.31
C LYS A 136 -85.85 -8.71 109.64
N LEU A 137 -84.79 -7.92 109.47
CA LEU A 137 -83.42 -8.34 109.73
C LEU A 137 -83.05 -8.14 111.21
N PRO A 138 -82.08 -8.92 111.73
CA PRO A 138 -81.50 -8.71 113.05
C PRO A 138 -80.99 -7.29 113.29
N GLY A 139 -80.93 -6.91 114.57
CA GLY A 139 -80.24 -5.71 115.00
C GLY A 139 -78.73 -5.91 115.09
N ASP A 140 -78.05 -4.94 115.71
CA ASP A 140 -76.64 -5.04 116.08
C ASP A 140 -76.55 -5.85 117.40
N ASP A 141 -76.70 -7.17 117.28
CA ASP A 141 -76.69 -8.13 118.40
C ASP A 141 -75.34 -8.87 118.57
N GLY A 142 -74.44 -8.73 117.59
CA GLY A 142 -73.13 -9.38 117.57
C GLY A 142 -73.18 -10.87 117.21
N ASP A 143 -74.34 -11.41 116.84
CA ASP A 143 -74.47 -12.79 116.36
C ASP A 143 -74.06 -12.92 114.89
N PHE A 144 -73.67 -14.14 114.51
CA PHE A 144 -73.43 -14.48 113.11
C PHE A 144 -74.68 -15.08 112.47
N TYR A 145 -74.93 -14.69 111.24
CA TYR A 145 -76.05 -15.11 110.42
C TYR A 145 -75.56 -15.66 109.08
N GLN A 146 -76.37 -16.51 108.45
CA GLN A 146 -76.11 -17.06 107.13
C GLN A 146 -77.42 -17.24 106.36
N PHE A 147 -77.39 -17.00 105.05
CA PHE A 147 -78.49 -17.40 104.17
C PHE A 147 -78.41 -18.90 103.92
N CYS A 148 -79.54 -19.60 103.95
CA CYS A 148 -79.63 -21.00 103.56
C CYS A 148 -80.77 -21.17 102.56
N TYR A 149 -80.49 -21.87 101.45
CA TYR A 149 -81.50 -22.26 100.47
C TYR A 149 -82.12 -23.59 100.91
N VAL A 150 -83.43 -23.61 101.11
CA VAL A 150 -84.21 -24.76 101.55
C VAL A 150 -85.13 -25.21 100.42
N SER A 151 -85.02 -26.47 100.00
CA SER A 151 -85.90 -27.07 99.01
C SER A 151 -87.32 -27.28 99.56
N SER A 152 -88.27 -27.49 98.66
CA SER A 152 -89.64 -27.90 98.98
C SER A 152 -89.76 -29.25 99.72
N THR A 153 -88.68 -30.04 99.77
CA THR A 153 -88.54 -31.24 100.61
C THR A 153 -88.03 -30.95 102.04
N GLY A 154 -87.71 -29.69 102.36
CA GLY A 154 -87.18 -29.27 103.66
C GLY A 154 -85.69 -29.52 103.86
N GLN A 155 -84.94 -29.79 102.78
CA GLN A 155 -83.49 -30.02 102.83
C GLN A 155 -82.74 -28.74 102.48
N ILE A 156 -81.60 -28.49 103.14
CA ILE A 156 -80.73 -27.36 102.80
C ILE A 156 -79.83 -27.76 101.63
N ARG A 157 -79.84 -26.94 100.59
CA ARG A 157 -79.16 -27.16 99.30
C ARG A 157 -78.07 -26.15 99.01
N GLY A 158 -77.94 -25.13 99.85
CA GLY A 158 -76.93 -24.09 99.81
C GLY A 158 -76.88 -23.37 101.15
N ALA A 159 -75.69 -22.95 101.60
CA ALA A 159 -75.51 -22.06 102.74
C ALA A 159 -74.44 -21.00 102.41
N SER A 160 -74.66 -19.75 102.81
CA SER A 160 -73.68 -18.67 102.62
C SER A 160 -72.52 -18.78 103.61
N THR A 161 -71.46 -18.03 103.35
CA THR A 161 -70.52 -17.64 104.40
C THR A 161 -71.26 -16.91 105.54
N PRO A 162 -70.84 -17.09 106.80
CA PRO A 162 -71.37 -16.31 107.91
C PRO A 162 -71.07 -14.81 107.80
N PHE A 163 -72.02 -13.98 108.21
CA PHE A 163 -71.92 -12.52 108.24
C PHE A 163 -72.61 -11.93 109.48
N GLN A 164 -72.37 -10.66 109.77
CA GLN A 164 -72.99 -9.95 110.89
C GLN A 164 -73.83 -8.76 110.44
N PHE A 165 -74.84 -8.40 111.23
CA PHE A 165 -75.53 -7.12 111.11
C PHE A 165 -74.91 -6.13 112.09
N ARG A 166 -74.38 -5.01 111.59
CA ARG A 166 -73.68 -4.02 112.43
C ARG A 166 -73.98 -2.59 112.00
N LYS A 167 -73.80 -1.64 112.90
CA LYS A 167 -73.63 -0.21 112.54
C LYS A 167 -72.24 0.04 111.95
N PRO A 168 -72.09 0.99 111.01
CA PRO A 168 -70.79 1.46 110.53
C PRO A 168 -69.89 1.88 111.70
N SER A 169 -68.60 1.56 111.61
CA SER A 169 -67.58 1.85 112.60
C SER A 169 -66.64 2.96 112.13
N ALA A 170 -65.85 3.53 113.04
CA ALA A 170 -64.85 4.53 112.70
C ALA A 170 -63.80 4.01 111.68
N ALA A 171 -63.59 2.68 111.62
CA ALA A 171 -62.69 2.02 110.66
C ALA A 171 -63.21 1.98 109.20
N ASP A 172 -64.49 2.31 108.99
CA ASP A 172 -65.11 2.39 107.66
C ASP A 172 -64.92 3.77 107.00
N TYR A 173 -64.35 4.72 107.75
CA TYR A 173 -63.98 6.05 107.29
C TYR A 173 -62.46 6.18 107.20
N VAL A 174 -61.99 6.98 106.25
CA VAL A 174 -60.58 7.30 106.05
C VAL A 174 -60.42 8.81 106.08
N GLU A 175 -59.38 9.27 106.77
CA GLU A 175 -58.92 10.65 106.71
C GLU A 175 -58.16 10.85 105.39
N VAL A 176 -58.70 11.70 104.53
CA VAL A 176 -58.16 12.00 103.20
C VAL A 176 -57.72 13.47 103.18
N ASP A 177 -56.49 13.72 102.76
CA ASP A 177 -56.02 15.08 102.48
C ASP A 177 -56.69 15.59 101.19
N ASP A 178 -57.53 16.62 101.30
CA ASP A 178 -58.03 17.36 100.15
C ASP A 178 -56.88 18.20 99.56
N PRO A 179 -56.42 17.95 98.32
CA PRO A 179 -55.29 18.66 97.73
C PRO A 179 -55.60 20.13 97.40
N ASP A 180 -56.86 20.51 97.23
CA ASP A 180 -57.26 21.88 96.88
C ASP A 180 -57.44 22.75 98.14
N THR A 181 -57.99 22.19 99.22
CA THR A 181 -58.24 22.92 100.48
C THR A 181 -57.12 22.71 101.52
N ASN A 182 -56.24 21.73 101.33
CA ASN A 182 -55.17 21.33 102.24
C ASN A 182 -55.68 21.07 103.68
N MET A 183 -56.84 20.42 103.79
CA MET A 183 -57.50 20.03 105.03
C MET A 183 -57.79 18.52 105.01
N LEU A 184 -57.69 17.87 106.18
CA LEU A 184 -58.18 16.49 106.35
C LEU A 184 -59.70 16.47 106.28
N VAL A 185 -60.24 15.70 105.34
CA VAL A 185 -61.67 15.40 105.23
C VAL A 185 -61.89 13.92 105.58
N ILE A 186 -62.85 13.65 106.47
CA ILE A 186 -63.24 12.28 106.82
C ILE A 186 -64.24 11.79 105.75
N GLN A 187 -63.78 10.93 104.85
CA GLN A 187 -64.58 10.37 103.76
C GLN A 187 -64.88 8.89 104.05
N SER A 188 -65.97 8.34 103.48
CA SER A 188 -66.20 6.89 103.51
C SER A 188 -65.09 6.19 102.72
N ARG A 189 -64.49 5.15 103.31
CA ARG A 189 -63.39 4.38 102.71
C ARG A 189 -63.74 3.84 101.33
N SER A 190 -65.00 3.46 101.12
CA SER A 190 -65.51 2.98 99.84
C SER A 190 -65.46 4.04 98.73
N VAL A 191 -65.76 5.30 99.04
CA VAL A 191 -65.78 6.40 98.06
C VAL A 191 -64.35 6.78 97.68
N TYR A 192 -63.47 6.94 98.67
CA TYR A 192 -62.05 7.22 98.45
C TYR A 192 -61.36 6.16 97.57
N LEU A 193 -61.62 4.86 97.84
CA LEU A 193 -61.08 3.78 97.03
C LEU A 193 -61.64 3.76 95.60
N GLN A 194 -62.92 4.14 95.41
CA GLN A 194 -63.54 4.25 94.10
C GLN A 194 -62.95 5.39 93.27
N GLU A 195 -62.73 6.56 93.88
CA GLU A 195 -62.10 7.72 93.25
C GLU A 195 -60.64 7.42 92.84
N ASN A 196 -59.86 6.80 93.72
CA ASN A 196 -58.50 6.35 93.41
C ASN A 196 -58.47 5.29 92.30
N LEU A 197 -59.41 4.34 92.28
CA LEU A 197 -59.51 3.34 91.21
C LEU A 197 -59.79 4.02 89.87
N GLN A 198 -60.76 4.94 89.81
CA GLN A 198 -61.08 5.71 88.61
C GLN A 198 -59.91 6.58 88.12
N ALA A 199 -59.15 7.18 89.04
CA ALA A 199 -57.94 7.93 88.70
C ALA A 199 -56.85 7.03 88.09
N ALA A 200 -56.61 5.85 88.67
CA ALA A 200 -55.67 4.86 88.14
C ALA A 200 -56.10 4.30 86.77
N GLU A 201 -57.40 4.07 86.56
CA GLU A 201 -57.96 3.66 85.26
C GLU A 201 -57.78 4.73 84.19
N SER A 202 -57.98 6.00 84.55
CA SER A 202 -57.75 7.14 83.65
C SER A 202 -56.27 7.26 83.25
N GLN A 203 -55.34 7.15 84.21
CA GLN A 203 -53.90 7.14 83.93
C GLN A 203 -53.49 5.95 83.05
N LYS A 204 -54.01 4.75 83.33
CA LYS A 204 -53.79 3.56 82.51
C LYS A 204 -54.26 3.77 81.06
N LYS A 205 -55.40 4.44 80.86
CA LYS A 205 -55.91 4.76 79.52
C LYS A 205 -54.97 5.72 78.78
N MET A 206 -54.55 6.81 79.42
CA MET A 206 -53.60 7.77 78.81
C MET A 206 -52.28 7.09 78.38
N LEU A 207 -51.71 6.24 79.24
CA LEU A 207 -50.48 5.50 78.94
C LEU A 207 -50.66 4.45 77.82
N LEU A 208 -51.86 3.88 77.66
CA LEU A 208 -52.16 2.99 76.54
C LEU A 208 -52.25 3.75 75.21
N GLU A 209 -52.85 4.94 75.19
CA GLU A 209 -52.90 5.81 74.01
C GLU A 209 -51.49 6.30 73.62
N GLU A 210 -50.66 6.68 74.60
CA GLU A 210 -49.25 7.03 74.35
C GLU A 210 -48.46 5.84 73.80
N LYS A 211 -48.60 4.65 74.40
CA LYS A 211 -47.98 3.41 73.89
C LYS A 211 -48.41 3.12 72.45
N GLU A 212 -49.70 3.25 72.12
CA GLU A 212 -50.21 3.00 70.77
C GLU A 212 -49.60 3.98 69.74
N ASN A 213 -49.43 5.25 70.11
CA ASN A 213 -48.79 6.25 69.27
C ASN A 213 -47.29 5.96 69.06
N LEU A 214 -46.57 5.59 70.12
CA LEU A 214 -45.16 5.20 70.03
C LEU A 214 -44.95 3.92 69.19
N VAL A 215 -45.88 2.96 69.25
CA VAL A 215 -45.85 1.76 68.39
C VAL A 215 -46.02 2.16 66.91
N LYS A 216 -46.99 3.02 66.58
CA LYS A 216 -47.18 3.52 65.20
C LYS A 216 -45.95 4.27 64.69
N GLU A 217 -45.29 5.05 65.54
CA GLU A 217 -44.06 5.76 65.19
C GLU A 217 -42.91 4.77 64.93
N LEU A 218 -42.73 3.76 65.78
CA LEU A 218 -41.74 2.70 65.58
C LEU A 218 -41.99 1.88 64.31
N GLU A 219 -43.24 1.52 64.01
CA GLU A 219 -43.63 0.85 62.76
C GLU A 219 -43.33 1.72 61.53
N HIS A 220 -43.57 3.03 61.62
CA HIS A 220 -43.25 3.97 60.55
C HIS A 220 -41.75 4.10 60.32
N LEU A 221 -40.94 4.29 61.38
CA LEU A 221 -39.48 4.32 61.27
C LEU A 221 -38.90 2.99 60.77
N ALA A 222 -39.45 1.84 61.21
CA ALA A 222 -39.04 0.52 60.72
C ALA A 222 -39.32 0.37 59.22
N SER A 223 -40.46 0.87 58.74
CA SER A 223 -40.82 0.88 57.32
C SER A 223 -39.86 1.76 56.49
N GLN A 224 -39.54 2.97 56.97
CA GLN A 224 -38.55 3.85 56.32
C GLN A 224 -37.15 3.23 56.31
N LEU A 225 -36.74 2.57 57.40
CA LEU A 225 -35.46 1.87 57.48
C LEU A 225 -35.41 0.72 56.47
N GLN A 226 -36.49 -0.05 56.32
CA GLN A 226 -36.58 -1.13 55.35
C GLN A 226 -36.53 -0.61 53.90
N GLU A 227 -37.21 0.49 53.59
CA GLU A 227 -37.21 1.12 52.27
C GLU A 227 -35.80 1.62 51.90
N THR A 228 -35.16 2.40 52.79
CA THR A 228 -33.79 2.92 52.57
C THR A 228 -32.74 1.81 52.52
N GLN A 229 -32.90 0.73 53.29
CA GLN A 229 -32.06 -0.47 53.18
C GLN A 229 -32.25 -1.15 51.81
N GLY A 230 -33.49 -1.21 51.30
CA GLY A 230 -33.82 -1.67 49.96
C GLY A 230 -33.13 -0.86 48.87
N GLU A 231 -33.26 0.47 48.90
CA GLU A 231 -32.58 1.38 47.98
C GLU A 231 -31.05 1.21 48.02
N LEU A 232 -30.46 1.07 49.21
CA LEU A 232 -29.03 0.85 49.38
C LEU A 232 -28.57 -0.45 48.70
N THR A 233 -29.33 -1.56 48.86
CA THR A 233 -29.00 -2.83 48.18
C THR A 233 -29.18 -2.76 46.66
N ALA A 234 -30.19 -2.03 46.17
CA ALA A 234 -30.38 -1.77 44.74
C ALA A 234 -29.22 -0.93 44.15
N LEU A 235 -28.76 0.09 44.87
CA LEU A 235 -27.60 0.89 44.46
C LEU A 235 -26.29 0.09 44.52
N GLN A 236 -26.10 -0.78 45.52
CA GLN A 236 -24.94 -1.65 45.62
C GLN A 236 -24.87 -2.68 44.47
N THR A 237 -26.00 -3.31 44.13
CA THR A 237 -26.08 -4.27 43.01
C THR A 237 -25.84 -3.58 41.66
N LEU A 238 -26.45 -2.41 41.43
CA LEU A 238 -26.17 -1.59 40.24
C LEU A 238 -24.70 -1.17 40.14
N ASN A 239 -24.08 -0.78 41.26
CA ASN A 239 -22.66 -0.41 41.31
C ASN A 239 -21.74 -1.60 41.00
N ALA A 240 -22.10 -2.80 41.44
CA ALA A 240 -21.39 -4.04 41.13
C ALA A 240 -21.50 -4.40 39.64
N ASP A 241 -22.69 -4.30 39.04
CA ASP A 241 -22.89 -4.52 37.61
C ASP A 241 -22.12 -3.50 36.75
N LEU A 242 -22.20 -2.20 37.09
CA LEU A 242 -21.42 -1.15 36.41
C LEU A 242 -19.90 -1.41 36.49
N LYS A 243 -19.39 -1.90 37.63
CA LYS A 243 -17.98 -2.32 37.78
C LYS A 243 -17.65 -3.56 36.94
N SER A 244 -18.60 -4.48 36.77
CA SER A 244 -18.44 -5.66 35.90
C SER A 244 -18.34 -5.24 34.43
N ARG A 245 -19.30 -4.45 33.94
CA ARG A 245 -19.30 -3.89 32.57
C ARG A 245 -18.03 -3.07 32.29
N LEU A 246 -17.61 -2.21 33.23
CA LEU A 246 -16.39 -1.43 33.07
C LEU A 246 -15.14 -2.31 32.88
N ARG A 247 -15.04 -3.44 33.61
CA ARG A 247 -13.95 -4.42 33.43
C ARG A 247 -14.05 -5.15 32.10
N GLN A 248 -15.26 -5.49 31.66
CA GLN A 248 -15.50 -6.13 30.37
C GLN A 248 -15.08 -5.21 29.21
N GLU A 249 -15.48 -3.95 29.22
CA GLU A 249 -15.06 -2.94 28.24
C GLU A 249 -13.54 -2.72 28.26
N GLN A 250 -12.92 -2.65 29.44
CA GLN A 250 -11.46 -2.57 29.55
C GLN A 250 -10.75 -3.78 28.93
N ALA A 251 -11.26 -4.99 29.15
CA ALA A 251 -10.73 -6.21 28.52
C ALA A 251 -10.94 -6.23 27.00
N HIS A 252 -12.08 -5.72 26.52
CA HIS A 252 -12.36 -5.59 25.09
C HIS A 252 -11.43 -4.59 24.42
N ILE A 253 -11.18 -3.41 25.02
CA ILE A 253 -10.21 -2.42 24.55
C ILE A 253 -8.79 -3.00 24.48
N VAL A 254 -8.37 -3.79 25.48
CA VAL A 254 -7.06 -4.48 25.43
C VAL A 254 -6.99 -5.48 24.28
N THR A 255 -8.09 -6.19 24.00
CA THR A 255 -8.18 -7.15 22.89
C THR A 255 -8.10 -6.44 21.53
N LEU A 256 -8.89 -5.38 21.33
CA LEU A 256 -8.86 -4.56 20.10
C LEU A 256 -7.49 -3.91 19.86
N ASN A 257 -6.82 -3.43 20.92
CA ASN A 257 -5.46 -2.88 20.80
C ASN A 257 -4.44 -3.96 20.40
N LYS A 258 -4.61 -5.20 20.85
CA LYS A 258 -3.78 -6.33 20.41
C LYS A 258 -4.04 -6.66 18.94
N GLU A 259 -5.30 -6.79 18.54
CA GLU A 259 -5.68 -7.02 17.14
C GLU A 259 -5.15 -5.92 16.21
N ALA A 260 -5.21 -4.66 16.64
CA ALA A 260 -4.61 -3.54 15.92
C ALA A 260 -3.08 -3.65 15.83
N SER A 261 -2.40 -4.10 16.88
CA SER A 261 -0.95 -4.36 16.85
C SER A 261 -0.60 -5.50 15.89
N ASP A 262 -1.34 -6.61 15.93
CA ASP A 262 -1.13 -7.78 15.08
C ASP A 262 -1.38 -7.42 13.60
N MET A 263 -2.41 -6.61 13.31
CA MET A 263 -2.67 -6.06 11.97
C MET A 263 -1.56 -5.12 11.48
N ASN A 264 -0.98 -4.28 12.34
CA ASN A 264 0.17 -3.44 11.96
C ASN A 264 1.41 -4.28 11.62
N LEU A 265 1.67 -5.38 12.35
CA LEU A 265 2.77 -6.30 12.02
C LEU A 265 2.57 -6.94 10.64
N ILE A 266 1.36 -7.45 10.36
CA ILE A 266 1.03 -8.03 9.05
C ILE A 266 1.14 -6.96 7.95
N GLN A 267 0.75 -5.72 8.23
CA GLN A 267 0.86 -4.61 7.26
C GLN A 267 2.32 -4.26 6.95
N GLU A 268 3.23 -4.27 7.94
CA GLU A 268 4.65 -4.04 7.70
C GLU A 268 5.31 -5.22 6.97
N GLU A 269 4.95 -6.48 7.28
CA GLU A 269 5.39 -7.66 6.52
C GLU A 269 4.97 -7.56 5.04
N GLN A 270 3.74 -7.12 4.78
CA GLN A 270 3.25 -6.88 3.41
C GLN A 270 3.98 -5.71 2.75
N ARG A 271 4.27 -4.62 3.49
CA ARG A 271 5.02 -3.46 3.01
C ARG A 271 6.42 -3.88 2.54
N VAL A 272 7.17 -4.60 3.38
CA VAL A 272 8.51 -5.14 3.05
C VAL A 272 8.44 -6.08 1.85
N LYS A 273 7.40 -6.92 1.75
CA LYS A 273 7.23 -7.81 0.60
C LYS A 273 6.95 -7.06 -0.71
N ILE A 274 6.19 -5.96 -0.65
CA ILE A 274 5.97 -5.08 -1.81
C ILE A 274 7.28 -4.38 -2.21
N GLU A 275 8.05 -3.89 -1.23
CA GLU A 275 9.36 -3.24 -1.43
C GLU A 275 10.35 -4.19 -2.15
N ASN A 276 10.49 -5.43 -1.67
CA ASN A 276 11.29 -6.47 -2.33
C ASN A 276 10.82 -6.78 -3.77
N LEU A 277 9.50 -6.87 -4.01
CA LEU A 277 8.95 -7.11 -5.35
C LEU A 277 9.19 -5.93 -6.31
N ILE A 278 9.26 -4.70 -5.80
CA ILE A 278 9.65 -3.52 -6.58
C ILE A 278 11.13 -3.60 -6.95
N GLU A 279 12.02 -3.95 -6.02
CA GLU A 279 13.45 -4.14 -6.29
C GLU A 279 13.69 -5.26 -7.33
N GLU A 280 13.03 -6.41 -7.18
CA GLU A 280 13.09 -7.51 -8.15
C GLU A 280 12.62 -7.07 -9.54
N LYS A 281 11.51 -6.32 -9.60
CA LYS A 281 10.99 -5.74 -10.84
C LYS A 281 12.01 -4.81 -11.49
N GLU A 282 12.63 -3.89 -10.75
CA GLU A 282 13.66 -2.98 -11.28
C GLU A 282 14.90 -3.72 -11.79
N VAL A 283 15.32 -4.81 -11.12
CA VAL A 283 16.40 -5.69 -11.59
C VAL A 283 16.02 -6.35 -12.92
N LEU A 284 14.78 -6.82 -13.06
CA LEU A 284 14.29 -7.41 -14.30
C LEU A 284 14.16 -6.38 -15.43
N GLU A 285 13.64 -5.17 -15.15
CA GLU A 285 13.55 -4.08 -16.12
C GLU A 285 14.94 -3.64 -16.62
N ARG A 286 15.95 -3.57 -15.74
CA ARG A 286 17.35 -3.33 -16.12
C ARG A 286 17.92 -4.44 -17.02
N LYS A 287 17.64 -5.72 -16.73
CA LYS A 287 18.06 -6.85 -17.58
C LYS A 287 17.38 -6.80 -18.95
N ILE A 288 16.08 -6.51 -19.00
CA ILE A 288 15.33 -6.32 -20.25
C ILE A 288 15.92 -5.16 -21.06
N GLY A 289 16.35 -4.07 -20.40
CA GLY A 289 17.10 -2.98 -21.01
C GLY A 289 18.38 -3.45 -21.72
N SER A 290 19.28 -4.14 -21.00
CA SER A 290 20.53 -4.70 -21.55
C SER A 290 20.28 -5.59 -22.77
N VAL A 291 19.36 -6.57 -22.64
CA VAL A 291 19.01 -7.49 -23.73
C VAL A 291 18.43 -6.75 -24.94
N LYS A 292 17.69 -5.66 -24.74
CA LYS A 292 17.16 -4.83 -25.81
C LYS A 292 18.26 -4.02 -26.51
N GLU A 293 19.25 -3.52 -25.78
CA GLU A 293 20.42 -2.85 -26.34
C GLU A 293 21.30 -3.82 -27.14
N GLU A 294 21.57 -5.01 -26.59
CA GLU A 294 22.27 -6.10 -27.28
C GLU A 294 21.54 -6.52 -28.57
N LEU A 295 20.21 -6.66 -28.52
CA LEU A 295 19.40 -7.02 -29.69
C LEU A 295 19.38 -5.91 -30.75
N LEU A 296 19.39 -4.63 -30.35
CA LEU A 296 19.55 -3.50 -31.28
C LEU A 296 20.96 -3.49 -31.92
N ALA A 297 22.01 -3.75 -31.14
CA ALA A 297 23.37 -3.85 -31.65
C ALA A 297 23.49 -5.01 -32.65
N LEU A 298 22.98 -6.19 -32.31
CA LEU A 298 22.98 -7.36 -33.18
C LEU A 298 22.15 -7.13 -34.46
N THR A 299 20.99 -6.46 -34.35
CA THR A 299 20.17 -6.05 -35.50
C THR A 299 20.92 -5.06 -36.40
N SER A 300 21.69 -4.13 -35.84
CA SER A 300 22.53 -3.21 -36.62
C SER A 300 23.69 -3.94 -37.32
N SER A 301 24.27 -4.96 -36.68
CA SER A 301 25.31 -5.81 -37.27
C SER A 301 24.76 -6.68 -38.40
N LEU A 302 23.56 -7.25 -38.23
CA LEU A 302 22.86 -7.99 -39.30
C LEU A 302 22.59 -7.08 -40.50
N LYS A 303 22.15 -5.84 -40.29
CA LYS A 303 21.95 -4.87 -41.39
C LYS A 303 23.25 -4.53 -42.13
N LYS A 304 24.39 -4.44 -41.43
CA LYS A 304 25.70 -4.26 -42.07
C LYS A 304 26.08 -5.48 -42.89
N LEU A 305 26.04 -6.68 -42.30
CA LEU A 305 26.33 -7.93 -43.01
C LEU A 305 25.40 -8.17 -44.20
N GLN A 306 24.15 -7.71 -44.12
CA GLN A 306 23.20 -7.74 -45.24
C GLN A 306 23.66 -6.81 -46.38
N ALA A 307 24.06 -5.57 -46.07
CA ALA A 307 24.60 -4.64 -47.06
C ALA A 307 25.93 -5.15 -47.66
N ASP A 308 26.86 -5.63 -46.84
CA ASP A 308 28.13 -6.22 -47.28
C ASP A 308 27.87 -7.44 -48.20
N LYS A 309 26.87 -8.27 -47.89
CA LYS A 309 26.44 -9.39 -48.74
C LYS A 309 25.88 -8.90 -50.08
N ASP A 310 25.00 -7.90 -50.07
CA ASP A 310 24.35 -7.38 -51.27
C ASP A 310 25.38 -6.67 -52.18
N ASP A 311 26.36 -5.96 -51.62
CA ASP A 311 27.51 -5.39 -52.32
C ASP A 311 28.39 -6.50 -52.95
N LEU A 312 28.73 -7.55 -52.19
CA LEU A 312 29.49 -8.71 -52.71
C LEU A 312 28.72 -9.50 -53.78
N GLU A 313 27.40 -9.63 -53.69
CA GLU A 313 26.57 -10.18 -54.78
C GLU A 313 26.59 -9.29 -56.02
N GLY A 314 26.65 -7.96 -55.85
CA GLY A 314 26.88 -6.99 -56.92
C GLY A 314 28.25 -7.14 -57.59
N GLU A 315 29.33 -7.20 -56.81
CA GLU A 315 30.69 -7.43 -57.31
C GLU A 315 30.80 -8.77 -58.04
N LYS A 316 30.24 -9.84 -57.46
CA LYS A 316 30.18 -11.17 -58.09
C LYS A 316 29.48 -11.10 -59.44
N LYS A 317 28.33 -10.43 -59.55
CA LYS A 317 27.59 -10.30 -60.81
C LYS A 317 28.39 -9.53 -61.87
N ASN A 318 29.07 -8.45 -61.48
CA ASN A 318 29.95 -7.70 -62.37
C ASN A 318 31.15 -8.55 -62.85
N LEU A 319 31.74 -9.37 -61.99
CA LEU A 319 32.78 -10.33 -62.37
C LEU A 319 32.25 -11.45 -63.28
N GLU A 320 31.03 -11.95 -63.06
CA GLU A 320 30.37 -12.91 -63.95
C GLU A 320 30.09 -12.31 -65.33
N GLU A 321 29.66 -11.05 -65.39
CA GLU A 321 29.48 -10.29 -66.63
C GLU A 321 30.80 -10.06 -67.37
N GLN A 322 31.88 -9.69 -66.67
CA GLN A 322 33.23 -9.60 -67.24
C GLN A 322 33.73 -10.95 -67.76
N VAL A 323 33.54 -12.04 -67.01
CA VAL A 323 33.91 -13.39 -67.45
C VAL A 323 33.13 -13.80 -68.70
N ASN A 324 31.85 -13.48 -68.81
CA ASN A 324 31.08 -13.73 -70.03
C ASN A 324 31.56 -12.88 -71.21
N MET A 325 31.84 -11.58 -71.00
CA MET A 325 32.45 -10.72 -72.02
C MET A 325 33.81 -11.27 -72.49
N TYR A 326 34.67 -11.74 -71.58
CA TYR A 326 35.95 -12.36 -71.94
C TYR A 326 35.76 -13.71 -72.66
N LYS A 327 34.75 -14.51 -72.31
CA LYS A 327 34.40 -15.73 -73.06
C LYS A 327 33.91 -15.41 -74.47
N GLU A 328 33.04 -14.41 -74.63
CA GLU A 328 32.57 -13.96 -75.95
C GLU A 328 33.72 -13.43 -76.81
N HIS A 329 34.63 -12.64 -76.22
CA HIS A 329 35.84 -12.18 -76.89
C HIS A 329 36.77 -13.36 -77.26
N LEU A 330 36.93 -14.36 -76.38
CA LEU A 330 37.73 -15.55 -76.65
C LEU A 330 37.14 -16.37 -77.80
N VAL A 331 35.82 -16.64 -77.79
CA VAL A 331 35.11 -17.35 -78.87
C VAL A 331 35.17 -16.58 -80.18
N SER A 332 35.04 -15.25 -80.15
CA SER A 332 35.20 -14.39 -81.32
C SER A 332 36.62 -14.49 -81.88
N SER A 333 37.64 -14.38 -81.02
CA SER A 333 39.05 -14.52 -81.39
C SER A 333 39.40 -15.92 -81.91
N GLU A 334 38.81 -16.96 -81.33
CA GLU A 334 38.97 -18.35 -81.77
C GLU A 334 38.32 -18.56 -83.14
N SER A 335 37.12 -18.01 -83.36
CA SER A 335 36.47 -18.05 -84.69
C SER A 335 37.30 -17.33 -85.75
N ALA A 336 37.89 -16.17 -85.44
CA ALA A 336 38.82 -15.48 -86.33
C ALA A 336 40.09 -16.30 -86.59
N ALA A 337 40.66 -16.94 -85.57
CA ALA A 337 41.81 -17.83 -85.72
C ALA A 337 41.50 -19.05 -86.61
N THR A 338 40.30 -19.65 -86.50
CA THR A 338 39.88 -20.74 -87.41
C THR A 338 39.70 -20.26 -88.85
N LEU A 339 39.18 -19.04 -89.07
CA LEU A 339 39.09 -18.45 -90.40
C LEU A 339 40.47 -18.19 -91.02
N TYR A 340 41.41 -17.63 -90.26
CA TYR A 340 42.79 -17.44 -90.73
C TYR A 340 43.53 -18.77 -90.96
N SER A 341 43.30 -19.77 -90.12
CA SER A 341 43.87 -21.12 -90.29
C SER A 341 43.38 -21.75 -91.59
N ARG A 342 42.07 -21.65 -91.88
CA ARG A 342 41.47 -22.12 -93.14
C ARG A 342 42.01 -21.36 -94.36
N GLN A 343 42.20 -20.04 -94.26
CA GLN A 343 42.83 -19.25 -95.31
C GLN A 343 44.29 -19.67 -95.56
N LEU A 344 45.02 -20.08 -94.51
CA LEU A 344 46.37 -20.62 -94.65
C LEU A 344 46.37 -22.00 -95.31
N GLU A 345 45.43 -22.89 -94.98
CA GLU A 345 45.24 -24.19 -95.65
C GLU A 345 44.92 -24.01 -97.14
N ASP A 346 43.99 -23.11 -97.49
CA ASP A 346 43.64 -22.79 -98.87
C ASP A 346 44.87 -22.27 -99.67
N LEU A 347 45.67 -21.39 -99.05
CA LEU A 347 46.92 -20.89 -99.64
C LEU A 347 48.01 -21.97 -99.76
N GLN A 348 48.11 -22.89 -98.80
CA GLN A 348 49.03 -24.03 -98.88
C GLN A 348 48.65 -24.99 -100.02
N SER A 349 47.36 -25.27 -100.20
CA SER A 349 46.87 -26.04 -101.35
C SER A 349 47.22 -25.36 -102.68
N LEU A 350 47.02 -24.04 -102.77
CA LEU A 350 47.38 -23.27 -103.96
C LEU A 350 48.90 -23.28 -104.23
N ILE A 351 49.73 -23.24 -103.18
CA ILE A 351 51.19 -23.36 -103.32
C ILE A 351 51.56 -24.74 -103.86
N ALA A 352 50.99 -25.83 -103.32
CA ALA A 352 51.22 -27.18 -103.83
C ALA A 352 50.86 -27.33 -105.32
N ASP A 353 49.71 -26.78 -105.74
CA ASP A 353 49.32 -26.74 -107.17
C ASP A 353 50.35 -25.99 -108.04
N LYS A 354 50.98 -24.93 -107.52
CA LYS A 354 52.05 -24.20 -108.23
C LYS A 354 53.37 -24.95 -108.23
N GLU A 355 53.71 -25.67 -107.16
CA GLU A 355 54.91 -26.49 -107.07
C GLU A 355 54.87 -27.65 -108.09
N ASP A 356 53.72 -28.32 -108.25
CA ASP A 356 53.53 -29.36 -109.27
C ASP A 356 53.66 -28.80 -110.70
N ILE A 357 53.13 -27.60 -110.97
CA ILE A 357 53.32 -26.91 -112.26
C ILE A 357 54.80 -26.59 -112.51
N VAL A 358 55.52 -26.06 -111.50
CA VAL A 358 56.95 -25.76 -111.60
C VAL A 358 57.76 -27.03 -111.86
N LYS A 359 57.45 -28.13 -111.17
CA LYS A 359 58.09 -29.44 -111.37
C LYS A 359 57.87 -29.96 -112.79
N HIS A 360 56.66 -29.85 -113.34
CA HIS A 360 56.38 -30.24 -114.73
C HIS A 360 57.16 -29.39 -115.75
N LEU A 361 57.31 -28.08 -115.49
CA LEU A 361 58.14 -27.19 -116.33
C LEU A 361 59.63 -27.56 -116.25
N GLN A 362 60.14 -27.89 -115.06
CA GLN A 362 61.52 -28.36 -114.87
C GLN A 362 61.80 -29.67 -115.62
N GLU A 363 60.88 -30.64 -115.59
CA GLU A 363 61.00 -31.90 -116.34
C GLU A 363 61.06 -31.66 -117.86
N ASN A 364 60.27 -30.72 -118.37
CA ASN A 364 60.26 -30.36 -119.79
C ASN A 364 61.56 -29.64 -120.21
N ILE A 365 62.07 -28.71 -119.39
CA ILE A 365 63.39 -28.09 -119.61
C ILE A 365 64.48 -29.18 -119.67
N GLY A 366 64.47 -30.12 -118.72
CA GLY A 366 65.42 -31.22 -118.67
C GLY A 366 65.38 -32.16 -119.88
N LYS A 367 64.26 -32.25 -120.62
CA LYS A 367 64.19 -32.97 -121.91
C LYS A 367 64.96 -32.23 -123.00
N LEU A 368 64.65 -30.95 -123.24
CA LEU A 368 65.33 -30.13 -124.25
C LEU A 368 66.85 -30.03 -124.00
N THR A 369 67.29 -29.99 -122.74
CA THR A 369 68.73 -29.97 -122.44
C THR A 369 69.46 -31.23 -122.90
N ARG A 370 68.82 -32.42 -122.88
CA ARG A 370 69.44 -33.66 -123.37
C ARG A 370 69.52 -33.71 -124.90
N GLU A 371 68.53 -33.15 -125.58
CA GLU A 371 68.51 -33.08 -127.05
C GLU A 371 69.66 -32.19 -127.56
N LEU A 372 69.83 -31.00 -126.97
CA LEU A 372 70.97 -30.10 -127.28
C LEU A 372 72.34 -30.71 -126.95
N GLN A 373 72.44 -31.55 -125.93
CA GLN A 373 73.70 -32.21 -125.55
C GLN A 373 74.15 -33.23 -126.61
N MET A 374 73.22 -34.05 -127.13
CA MET A 374 73.52 -35.05 -128.17
C MET A 374 73.94 -34.40 -129.50
N GLU A 375 73.31 -33.29 -129.87
CA GLU A 375 73.66 -32.55 -131.09
C GLU A 375 75.06 -31.93 -131.03
N ARG A 376 75.50 -31.51 -129.83
CA ARG A 376 76.84 -30.96 -129.58
C ARG A 376 77.94 -32.02 -129.68
N GLU A 377 77.73 -33.20 -129.11
CA GLU A 377 78.71 -34.30 -129.16
C GLU A 377 78.93 -34.82 -130.59
N SER A 378 77.93 -34.70 -131.47
CA SER A 378 78.06 -34.98 -132.91
C SER A 378 79.01 -34.01 -133.63
N PHE A 379 79.18 -32.78 -133.13
CA PHE A 379 79.95 -31.74 -133.81
C PHE A 379 81.46 -31.86 -133.52
N ASP A 380 81.81 -32.17 -132.26
CA ASP A 380 83.22 -32.25 -131.80
C ASP A 380 84.00 -33.39 -132.49
N SER A 381 83.33 -34.50 -132.84
CA SER A 381 83.97 -35.63 -133.53
C SER A 381 84.45 -35.29 -134.95
N GLN A 382 83.88 -34.26 -135.60
CA GLN A 382 84.20 -33.88 -136.97
C GLN A 382 85.40 -32.91 -137.04
N ALA A 383 85.66 -32.14 -135.98
CA ALA A 383 86.76 -31.17 -135.91
C ALA A 383 88.15 -31.84 -135.76
N LEU A 384 88.22 -32.97 -135.03
CA LEU A 384 89.49 -33.64 -134.69
C LEU A 384 90.23 -34.23 -135.92
N GLN A 385 89.55 -34.37 -137.06
CA GLN A 385 90.12 -34.92 -138.29
C GLN A 385 90.92 -33.88 -139.10
N TYR A 386 90.62 -32.58 -138.96
CA TYR A 386 91.30 -31.50 -139.68
C TYR A 386 92.66 -31.08 -139.06
N VAL A 387 92.84 -31.26 -137.74
CA VAL A 387 94.06 -30.83 -137.02
C VAL A 387 95.30 -31.66 -137.42
N LYS A 388 95.12 -32.92 -137.84
CA LYS A 388 96.23 -33.82 -138.21
C LYS A 388 96.90 -33.51 -139.56
N SER A 389 96.35 -32.60 -140.35
CA SER A 389 96.94 -32.19 -141.64
C SER A 389 97.86 -30.97 -141.55
N THR A 390 97.74 -30.15 -140.51
CA THR A 390 98.51 -28.89 -140.37
C THR A 390 99.90 -29.09 -139.79
N GLU A 391 100.10 -30.05 -138.88
CA GLU A 391 101.38 -30.32 -138.19
C GLU A 391 102.55 -30.72 -139.11
N LYS A 392 102.29 -31.08 -140.39
CA LYS A 392 103.33 -31.42 -141.37
C LYS A 392 103.96 -30.22 -142.07
N ILE A 393 103.35 -29.04 -141.97
CA ILE A 393 103.81 -27.83 -142.67
C ILE A 393 104.85 -27.08 -141.80
N GLU A 394 104.58 -26.94 -140.50
CA GLU A 394 105.45 -26.24 -139.54
C GLU A 394 106.86 -26.85 -139.44
N MET A 395 107.00 -28.18 -139.54
CA MET A 395 108.29 -28.89 -139.49
C MET A 395 109.26 -28.59 -140.64
N LEU A 396 108.82 -27.90 -141.70
CA LEU A 396 109.67 -27.48 -142.82
C LEU A 396 110.13 -26.02 -142.71
N GLU A 397 109.36 -25.17 -142.03
CA GLU A 397 109.68 -23.74 -141.85
C GLU A 397 110.79 -23.54 -140.81
N GLU A 398 110.82 -24.35 -139.75
CA GLU A 398 111.84 -24.30 -138.68
C GLU A 398 113.26 -24.68 -139.14
N LYS A 399 113.38 -25.38 -140.28
CA LYS A 399 114.68 -25.71 -140.90
C LYS A 399 115.29 -24.58 -141.72
N LEU A 400 114.48 -23.66 -142.25
CA LEU A 400 114.97 -22.52 -143.04
C LEU A 400 115.65 -21.49 -142.12
N ARG A 401 115.02 -21.20 -140.98
CA ARG A 401 115.48 -20.22 -139.98
C ARG A 401 116.86 -20.54 -139.39
N ASN A 402 117.16 -21.83 -139.18
CA ASN A 402 118.45 -22.31 -138.67
C ASN A 402 119.64 -22.18 -139.65
N THR A 403 119.42 -21.70 -140.88
CA THR A 403 120.48 -21.44 -141.86
C THR A 403 120.79 -19.96 -142.08
N GLU A 404 119.89 -19.05 -141.71
CA GLU A 404 120.07 -17.59 -141.86
C GLU A 404 120.94 -17.02 -140.73
N ASP A 405 120.77 -17.51 -139.49
CA ASP A 405 121.51 -17.08 -138.28
C ASP A 405 123.02 -17.44 -138.29
N LYS A 406 123.54 -18.05 -139.37
CA LYS A 406 124.96 -18.46 -139.49
C LYS A 406 125.77 -17.69 -140.55
N LEU A 407 125.18 -16.72 -141.25
CA LEU A 407 125.87 -16.02 -142.37
C LEU A 407 126.23 -14.54 -142.11
N SER A 408 125.38 -13.73 -141.46
CA SER A 408 125.67 -12.29 -141.27
C SER A 408 126.58 -11.99 -140.05
N ALA A 409 126.86 -12.99 -139.20
CA ALA A 409 127.94 -12.92 -138.19
C ALA A 409 129.35 -12.69 -138.81
N ALA A 410 129.48 -12.78 -140.14
CA ALA A 410 130.68 -12.39 -140.88
C ALA A 410 130.73 -10.89 -141.26
N GLU A 411 129.60 -10.16 -141.26
CA GLU A 411 129.55 -8.76 -141.73
C GLU A 411 129.97 -7.75 -140.64
N GLU A 412 129.82 -8.09 -139.36
CA GLU A 412 130.30 -7.27 -138.23
C GLU A 412 131.83 -7.01 -138.28
N SER A 413 132.60 -7.88 -138.94
CA SER A 413 134.05 -7.74 -139.07
C SER A 413 134.50 -6.68 -140.09
N ARG A 414 133.59 -6.10 -140.92
CA ARG A 414 133.96 -5.13 -141.97
C ARG A 414 133.74 -3.66 -141.58
N GLY A 415 132.81 -3.37 -140.67
CA GLY A 415 132.48 -2.00 -140.26
C GLY A 415 133.46 -1.38 -139.27
N LEU A 416 134.15 -2.19 -138.46
CA LEU A 416 135.08 -1.74 -137.43
C LEU A 416 136.28 -0.95 -138.00
N ALA A 417 136.68 -1.20 -139.25
CA ALA A 417 137.74 -0.44 -139.93
C ALA A 417 137.36 1.02 -140.26
N ALA A 418 136.07 1.38 -140.30
CA ALA A 418 135.63 2.76 -140.55
C ALA A 418 135.83 3.68 -139.33
N LYS A 419 136.03 3.12 -138.13
CA LYS A 419 136.29 3.90 -136.90
C LYS A 419 137.68 4.54 -136.86
N GLU A 420 138.60 4.15 -137.75
CA GLU A 420 139.98 4.63 -137.72
C GLU A 420 140.20 5.94 -138.52
N LEU A 421 139.27 6.36 -139.40
CA LEU A 421 139.47 7.50 -140.29
C LEU A 421 138.95 8.86 -139.77
N GLN A 422 137.92 8.90 -138.92
CA GLN A 422 137.37 10.18 -138.42
C GLN A 422 138.19 10.73 -137.22
N ALA A 423 138.90 9.89 -136.47
CA ALA A 423 139.88 10.30 -135.45
C ALA A 423 140.98 11.22 -136.01
N TYR A 424 141.22 11.18 -137.33
CA TYR A 424 142.14 12.11 -138.01
C TYR A 424 141.58 13.53 -138.21
N LYS A 425 140.28 13.79 -138.00
CA LYS A 425 139.69 15.14 -138.08
C LYS A 425 139.58 15.87 -136.74
N GLU A 426 139.76 15.17 -135.62
CA GLU A 426 139.98 15.80 -134.31
C GLU A 426 141.31 16.60 -134.30
N ILE A 427 142.18 16.39 -135.30
CA ILE A 427 143.43 17.12 -135.56
C ILE A 427 143.23 18.31 -136.54
N HIS A 428 141.98 18.67 -136.86
CA HIS A 428 141.62 19.96 -137.50
C HIS A 428 140.70 20.82 -136.59
N VAL A 429 140.73 20.59 -135.27
CA VAL A 429 141.61 21.30 -134.32
C VAL A 429 141.20 22.76 -134.13
N GLN A 430 140.99 23.15 -132.87
CA GLN A 430 141.86 24.01 -132.06
C GLN A 430 142.51 25.29 -132.65
N LEU A 431 142.38 25.58 -133.95
CA LEU A 431 143.00 26.71 -134.65
C LEU A 431 142.01 27.89 -134.81
N THR A 432 140.70 27.62 -134.83
CA THR A 432 139.67 28.68 -134.75
C THR A 432 139.42 29.12 -133.30
N ALA A 433 140.00 28.42 -132.32
CA ALA A 433 140.03 28.89 -130.93
C ALA A 433 140.82 30.21 -130.78
N ASP A 434 141.77 30.48 -131.68
CA ASP A 434 142.57 31.72 -131.68
C ASP A 434 141.88 32.91 -132.40
N ILE A 435 140.60 32.79 -132.78
CA ILE A 435 139.70 33.93 -133.14
C ILE A 435 138.68 34.20 -132.01
N GLU A 436 139.10 33.91 -130.78
CA GLU A 436 138.78 34.70 -129.60
C GLU A 436 138.99 36.23 -129.84
N LYS A 437 138.73 37.05 -128.79
CA LYS A 437 139.43 38.33 -128.53
C LYS A 437 139.37 39.52 -129.51
N THR A 438 138.96 39.41 -130.77
CA THR A 438 139.13 40.50 -131.77
C THR A 438 137.83 41.19 -132.25
N LYS A 439 136.67 40.88 -131.64
CA LYS A 439 135.41 41.64 -131.79
C LYS A 439 134.41 41.33 -130.66
N THR A 440 134.71 41.59 -129.39
CA THR A 440 135.06 42.91 -128.84
C THR A 440 134.23 44.07 -129.41
N ASP A 441 132.93 43.84 -129.53
CA ASP A 441 131.85 44.85 -129.52
C ASP A 441 130.70 44.38 -128.60
N ASN A 442 130.92 43.47 -127.64
CA ASN A 442 131.32 43.84 -126.28
C ASN A 442 131.27 45.35 -125.88
N HIS A 443 130.19 46.08 -126.24
CA HIS A 443 129.57 47.02 -125.29
C HIS A 443 128.21 47.59 -125.75
N CYS A 444 128.04 47.94 -127.02
CA CYS A 444 127.11 49.01 -127.42
C CYS A 444 125.63 48.78 -127.02
N LEU A 445 125.10 47.56 -127.21
CA LEU A 445 123.68 47.29 -126.91
C LEU A 445 123.40 46.94 -125.43
N LYS A 446 124.43 46.72 -124.61
CA LYS A 446 124.25 46.53 -123.16
C LYS A 446 123.90 47.81 -122.38
N SER A 447 124.03 48.99 -123.01
CA SER A 447 123.59 50.27 -122.41
C SER A 447 122.12 50.59 -122.72
N LYS A 448 121.66 50.32 -123.94
CA LYS A 448 120.54 51.06 -124.54
C LYS A 448 119.13 50.67 -124.07
N VAL A 449 118.96 49.51 -123.44
CA VAL A 449 117.65 49.12 -122.86
C VAL A 449 117.56 49.52 -121.38
N SER A 450 118.69 49.57 -120.66
CA SER A 450 118.75 50.10 -119.28
C SER A 450 118.37 51.59 -119.20
N ASP A 451 118.49 52.33 -120.30
CA ASP A 451 118.04 53.74 -120.39
C ASP A 451 116.53 53.83 -120.70
N LEU A 452 116.01 52.93 -121.54
CA LEU A 452 114.57 52.86 -121.88
C LEU A 452 113.71 52.39 -120.69
N GLU A 453 114.26 51.59 -119.78
CA GLU A 453 113.60 51.19 -118.53
C GLU A 453 113.38 52.34 -117.52
N LYS A 454 114.06 53.49 -117.67
CA LYS A 454 113.87 54.66 -116.79
C LYS A 454 112.98 55.76 -117.35
N ASP A 455 113.03 56.05 -118.65
CA ASP A 455 112.23 57.14 -119.23
C ASP A 455 110.73 56.80 -119.34
N PHE A 456 110.38 55.52 -119.57
CA PHE A 456 108.97 55.12 -119.73
C PHE A 456 108.17 55.18 -118.41
N GLN A 457 108.82 55.07 -117.25
CA GLN A 457 108.15 55.04 -115.94
C GLN A 457 107.80 56.42 -115.36
N GLN A 458 108.27 57.54 -115.94
CA GLN A 458 108.00 58.88 -115.38
C GLN A 458 107.37 59.91 -116.33
N ARG A 459 107.32 59.71 -117.66
CA ARG A 459 106.80 60.75 -118.59
C ARG A 459 105.43 60.52 -119.23
N ALA A 460 104.83 59.33 -119.11
CA ALA A 460 103.42 59.12 -119.48
C ALA A 460 102.44 59.35 -118.32
N ALA A 461 102.91 59.51 -117.08
CA ALA A 461 102.09 59.83 -115.90
C ALA A 461 101.36 61.20 -115.99
N ILE A 462 101.64 62.00 -117.02
CA ILE A 462 100.99 63.29 -117.32
C ILE A 462 100.38 63.29 -118.74
N MET A 463 100.58 62.22 -119.52
CA MET A 463 100.11 62.12 -120.90
C MET A 463 99.64 60.69 -121.21
N LYS A 464 98.33 60.39 -121.19
CA LYS A 464 97.14 61.27 -121.10
C LYS A 464 95.97 60.31 -120.79
N VAL A 465 95.10 60.46 -119.79
CA VAL A 465 94.21 61.60 -119.43
C VAL A 465 93.37 62.11 -120.62
N GLU A 466 93.99 62.23 -121.80
CA GLU A 466 93.33 62.48 -123.09
C GLU A 466 93.69 61.38 -124.14
N LEU A 467 93.63 60.11 -123.72
CA LEU A 467 92.95 59.03 -124.44
C LEU A 467 92.16 58.19 -123.40
N GLU A 468 91.48 58.82 -122.45
CA GLU A 468 90.23 59.61 -122.62
C GLU A 468 88.97 58.73 -122.72
N ALA A 469 88.05 59.00 -121.81
CA ALA A 469 86.60 58.97 -122.04
C ALA A 469 85.90 57.65 -122.45
N THR A 470 86.52 56.47 -122.35
CA THR A 470 85.79 55.20 -122.61
C THR A 470 85.94 54.07 -121.57
N GLN A 471 86.92 54.12 -120.66
CA GLN A 471 87.26 52.95 -119.83
C GLN A 471 87.34 53.19 -118.30
N GLN A 472 86.64 54.19 -117.76
CA GLN A 472 86.40 54.24 -116.32
C GLN A 472 85.07 54.90 -115.91
N ASP A 473 84.00 54.60 -116.65
CA ASP A 473 82.64 54.73 -116.12
C ASP A 473 81.69 53.74 -116.81
N LEU A 474 80.68 53.27 -116.07
CA LEU A 474 79.53 52.49 -116.57
C LEU A 474 79.82 51.29 -117.50
N ARG A 475 80.18 50.15 -116.89
CA ARG A 475 79.35 48.91 -116.80
C ARG A 475 80.28 47.70 -116.61
N GLY A 476 80.30 47.01 -115.46
CA GLY A 476 79.23 46.89 -114.47
C GLY A 476 78.07 46.04 -115.02
N VAL A 477 77.56 45.10 -114.24
CA VAL A 477 76.59 44.07 -114.67
C VAL A 477 77.22 42.98 -115.54
N LEU A 478 78.10 42.17 -114.95
CA LEU A 478 77.82 40.76 -114.59
C LEU A 478 79.09 40.09 -114.03
N GLN A 479 78.91 39.21 -113.03
CA GLN A 479 79.97 38.49 -112.30
C GLN A 479 80.87 39.46 -111.47
N GLU A 480 80.90 39.43 -110.14
CA GLU A 480 80.51 38.39 -109.18
C GLU A 480 79.57 38.92 -108.09
N LYS A 481 78.30 39.08 -108.46
CA LYS A 481 77.20 38.71 -107.56
C LYS A 481 77.42 37.24 -107.14
N GLU A 482 77.06 36.90 -105.90
CA GLU A 482 77.01 35.52 -105.35
C GLU A 482 78.30 34.85 -104.85
N GLN A 483 79.40 35.59 -104.66
CA GLN A 483 80.33 35.30 -103.55
C GLN A 483 80.45 36.48 -102.58
N ALA A 484 79.29 37.08 -102.29
CA ALA A 484 79.06 37.98 -101.17
C ALA A 484 79.11 37.25 -99.80
N GLN A 485 80.15 36.46 -99.58
CA GLN A 485 80.44 35.77 -98.33
C GLN A 485 81.23 36.70 -97.41
N MET A 486 80.70 37.91 -97.26
CA MET A 486 81.33 39.01 -96.57
C MET A 486 81.23 38.76 -95.06
N GLN A 487 82.29 38.17 -94.50
CA GLN A 487 82.59 38.20 -93.07
C GLN A 487 82.92 39.65 -92.64
N LYS A 488 81.92 40.53 -92.77
CA LYS A 488 81.98 41.94 -92.40
C LYS A 488 81.59 42.08 -90.94
N SER A 489 82.43 42.80 -90.21
CA SER A 489 82.07 43.46 -88.95
C SER A 489 81.74 42.51 -87.78
N GLN A 490 82.75 41.78 -87.34
CA GLN A 490 83.13 41.99 -85.93
C GLN A 490 83.91 43.31 -85.81
N LEU A 491 83.84 43.90 -84.62
CA LEU A 491 84.52 45.09 -84.14
C LEU A 491 83.93 46.44 -84.66
N GLN A 492 83.23 47.27 -83.86
CA GLN A 492 83.36 47.72 -82.46
C GLN A 492 84.23 48.98 -82.31
N GLU A 493 83.56 50.13 -82.48
CA GLU A 493 83.95 51.44 -81.94
C GLU A 493 82.60 52.16 -81.69
N GLN A 494 82.21 52.44 -80.43
CA GLN A 494 82.45 53.69 -79.67
C GLN A 494 82.01 54.96 -80.46
N LEU A 495 81.33 55.97 -79.91
CA LEU A 495 81.07 56.37 -78.52
C LEU A 495 79.78 57.24 -78.43
N GLU A 496 79.23 57.39 -77.22
CA GLU A 496 78.32 58.44 -76.69
C GLU A 496 77.75 59.57 -77.60
N THR A 497 76.45 59.87 -77.46
CA THR A 497 75.95 61.09 -76.77
C THR A 497 74.41 61.10 -76.67
N ALA A 498 73.85 62.06 -75.92
CA ALA A 498 72.52 61.96 -75.29
C ALA A 498 71.38 62.77 -75.95
N SER A 499 70.20 62.67 -75.31
CA SER A 499 69.07 63.62 -75.32
C SER A 499 67.92 63.41 -76.32
N MET A 500 66.83 62.91 -75.74
CA MET A 500 65.42 62.93 -76.16
C MET A 500 64.99 63.87 -77.31
N ASN A 501 64.09 63.37 -78.18
CA ASN A 501 62.71 63.89 -78.20
C ASN A 501 61.68 63.03 -78.97
N SER A 502 60.48 62.96 -78.37
CA SER A 502 59.13 62.91 -78.95
C SER A 502 58.57 61.77 -79.83
N SER A 503 57.34 61.40 -79.45
CA SER A 503 56.15 61.03 -80.25
C SER A 503 56.07 59.70 -81.05
N MET A 504 55.15 58.83 -80.58
CA MET A 504 54.10 58.12 -81.36
C MET A 504 54.50 57.57 -82.75
N THR A 505 54.61 56.26 -82.96
CA THR A 505 53.50 55.27 -82.88
C THR A 505 54.04 53.84 -82.93
N GLU A 506 53.31 52.86 -82.36
CA GLU A 506 53.10 51.56 -83.03
C GLU A 506 51.94 50.75 -82.40
N PHE A 507 51.34 49.89 -83.20
CA PHE A 507 50.18 49.04 -82.86
C PHE A 507 50.50 47.62 -83.34
N SER A 508 50.46 46.62 -82.45
CA SER A 508 49.72 45.35 -82.69
C SER A 508 49.84 44.35 -81.54
N MET A 509 48.66 44.01 -80.99
CA MET A 509 48.25 42.70 -80.43
C MET A 509 49.22 41.81 -79.62
N ASN A 510 48.80 41.57 -78.37
CA ASN A 510 48.61 40.20 -77.87
C ASN A 510 47.44 40.17 -76.88
N SER A 511 46.45 39.29 -77.08
CA SER A 511 45.17 39.31 -76.35
C SER A 511 44.72 37.90 -75.92
N SER A 512 44.75 37.62 -74.61
CA SER A 512 43.99 36.55 -73.96
C SER A 512 44.02 36.71 -72.43
N MET A 513 43.51 37.82 -71.89
CA MET A 513 43.48 38.07 -70.43
C MET A 513 42.20 38.75 -69.94
N SER A 514 41.05 38.29 -70.47
CA SER A 514 39.71 38.77 -70.07
C SER A 514 38.89 37.73 -69.28
N ALA A 515 39.20 36.43 -69.41
CA ALA A 515 38.46 35.36 -68.72
C ALA A 515 38.74 35.23 -67.21
N MET A 516 39.88 35.72 -66.72
CA MET A 516 40.32 35.47 -65.33
C MET A 516 39.84 36.52 -64.31
N LYS A 517 39.44 37.72 -64.74
CA LYS A 517 39.02 38.80 -63.82
C LYS A 517 37.63 38.63 -63.21
N LEU A 518 36.73 37.89 -63.86
CA LEU A 518 35.35 37.70 -63.37
C LEU A 518 35.27 36.69 -62.21
N ALA A 519 36.09 35.63 -62.25
CA ALA A 519 36.12 34.58 -61.23
C ALA A 519 36.63 35.06 -59.85
N LEU A 520 37.60 35.97 -59.83
CA LEU A 520 38.19 36.50 -58.58
C LEU A 520 37.26 37.44 -57.80
N SER A 521 36.28 38.05 -58.47
CA SER A 521 35.28 38.91 -57.80
C SER A 521 34.25 38.08 -57.04
N GLN A 522 33.66 37.07 -57.71
CA GLN A 522 32.59 36.25 -57.16
C GLN A 522 33.04 35.29 -56.03
N LEU A 523 34.33 34.89 -56.02
CA LEU A 523 34.89 34.09 -54.93
C LEU A 523 35.14 34.92 -53.66
N LYS A 524 35.57 36.18 -53.78
CA LYS A 524 35.80 37.07 -52.62
C LYS A 524 34.50 37.39 -51.88
N GLU A 525 33.42 37.72 -52.61
CA GLU A 525 32.12 38.03 -51.97
C GLU A 525 31.52 36.81 -51.24
N ARG A 526 31.65 35.60 -51.80
CA ARG A 526 31.20 34.36 -51.14
C ARG A 526 32.00 34.05 -49.87
N LEU A 527 33.32 34.28 -49.89
CA LEU A 527 34.19 34.03 -48.75
C LEU A 527 33.90 35.02 -47.60
N GLU A 528 33.74 36.31 -47.90
CA GLU A 528 33.38 37.32 -46.90
C GLU A 528 31.98 37.10 -46.28
N LYS A 529 30.99 36.64 -47.09
CA LYS A 529 29.67 36.23 -46.57
C LYS A 529 29.76 35.04 -45.63
N LYS A 530 30.64 34.07 -45.91
CA LYS A 530 30.86 32.91 -45.04
C LYS A 530 31.58 33.29 -43.76
N GLU A 531 32.63 34.09 -43.81
CA GLU A 531 33.30 34.62 -42.60
C GLU A 531 32.34 35.41 -41.70
N LYS A 532 31.45 36.24 -42.28
CA LYS A 532 30.42 36.95 -41.50
C LYS A 532 29.42 36.00 -40.84
N GLN A 533 29.02 34.89 -41.50
CA GLN A 533 28.20 33.84 -40.88
C GLN A 533 28.93 33.10 -39.75
N THR A 534 30.21 32.75 -39.93
CA THR A 534 30.98 32.06 -38.89
C THR A 534 31.13 32.96 -37.65
N ARG A 535 31.46 34.26 -37.83
CA ARG A 535 31.61 35.21 -36.71
C ARG A 535 30.31 35.50 -35.95
N THR A 536 29.13 35.39 -36.56
CA THR A 536 27.86 35.47 -35.81
C THR A 536 27.54 34.17 -35.07
N LEU A 537 27.84 33.01 -35.65
CA LEU A 537 27.68 31.72 -34.97
C LEU A 537 28.64 31.57 -33.78
N GLU A 538 29.91 31.98 -33.91
CA GLU A 538 30.89 32.02 -32.81
C GLU A 538 30.43 32.92 -31.66
N LYS A 539 29.88 34.10 -31.96
CA LYS A 539 29.32 35.00 -30.94
C LYS A 539 28.10 34.39 -30.25
N ALA A 540 27.20 33.74 -30.99
CA ALA A 540 26.04 33.06 -30.44
C ALA A 540 26.42 31.86 -29.55
N LEU A 541 27.45 31.09 -29.96
CA LEU A 541 28.01 30.01 -29.14
C LEU A 541 28.62 30.55 -27.84
N SER A 542 29.49 31.57 -27.90
CA SER A 542 30.09 32.14 -26.68
C SER A 542 29.09 32.80 -25.73
N LEU A 543 27.95 33.28 -26.25
CA LEU A 543 26.86 33.80 -25.43
C LEU A 543 26.12 32.65 -24.73
N ARG A 544 25.78 31.60 -25.48
CA ARG A 544 25.10 30.41 -24.96
C ARG A 544 25.95 29.62 -23.97
N GLU A 545 27.26 29.55 -24.16
CA GLU A 545 28.22 29.00 -23.19
C GLU A 545 28.20 29.79 -21.87
N LYS A 546 28.12 31.12 -21.92
CA LYS A 546 28.00 31.97 -20.72
C LYS A 546 26.64 31.83 -20.03
N GLU A 547 25.57 31.59 -20.78
CA GLU A 547 24.25 31.29 -20.23
C GLU A 547 24.24 29.92 -19.55
N PHE A 548 24.79 28.88 -20.19
CA PHE A 548 24.95 27.57 -19.56
C PHE A 548 25.82 27.63 -18.30
N ALA A 549 26.95 28.35 -18.33
CA ALA A 549 27.80 28.54 -17.16
C ALA A 549 27.10 29.31 -16.02
N ARG A 550 26.13 30.18 -16.32
CA ARG A 550 25.29 30.81 -15.28
C ARG A 550 24.32 29.79 -14.69
N CYS A 551 23.54 29.09 -15.53
CA CYS A 551 22.60 28.06 -15.07
C CYS A 551 23.29 26.96 -14.26
N GLU A 552 24.49 26.52 -14.64
CA GLU A 552 25.27 25.54 -13.89
C GLU A 552 25.69 26.06 -12.51
N ASN A 553 26.05 27.34 -12.39
CA ASN A 553 26.40 27.96 -11.11
C ASN A 553 25.18 28.20 -10.21
N ASP A 554 24.03 28.56 -10.78
CA ASP A 554 22.79 28.73 -10.03
C ASP A 554 22.26 27.36 -9.52
N LEU A 555 22.30 26.31 -10.35
CA LEU A 555 22.00 24.94 -9.92
C LEU A 555 22.96 24.43 -8.84
N LYS A 556 24.26 24.77 -8.91
CA LYS A 556 25.22 24.44 -7.84
C LYS A 556 24.89 25.12 -6.52
N ARG A 557 24.39 26.36 -6.53
CA ARG A 557 23.91 27.05 -5.32
C ARG A 557 22.65 26.39 -4.76
N GLU A 558 21.66 26.11 -5.61
CA GLU A 558 20.42 25.44 -5.18
C GLU A 558 20.69 24.06 -4.57
N ILE A 559 21.64 23.30 -5.13
CA ILE A 559 22.12 22.03 -4.54
C ILE A 559 22.76 22.24 -3.17
N GLU A 560 23.52 23.32 -2.96
CA GLU A 560 24.15 23.59 -1.66
C GLU A 560 23.13 24.06 -0.60
N ASP A 561 22.20 24.95 -0.97
CA ASP A 561 21.08 25.37 -0.12
C ASP A 561 20.20 24.17 0.31
N LEU A 562 20.00 23.20 -0.60
CA LEU A 562 19.28 21.96 -0.30
C LEU A 562 20.06 21.03 0.64
N LYS A 563 21.39 20.91 0.48
CA LYS A 563 22.23 20.18 1.44
C LYS A 563 22.19 20.83 2.82
N GLU A 564 22.26 22.15 2.91
CA GLU A 564 22.23 22.87 4.18
C GLU A 564 20.88 22.68 4.89
N LYS A 565 19.76 22.72 4.15
CA LYS A 565 18.44 22.34 4.69
C LYS A 565 18.39 20.90 5.19
N ILE A 566 18.91 19.93 4.42
CA ILE A 566 18.95 18.51 4.83
C ILE A 566 19.82 18.34 6.09
N TYR A 567 20.95 19.05 6.17
CA TYR A 567 21.81 19.07 7.35
C TYR A 567 21.10 19.62 8.59
N MET A 568 20.42 20.78 8.46
CA MET A 568 19.65 21.40 9.54
C MET A 568 18.50 20.50 10.02
N CYS A 569 17.71 19.92 9.12
CA CYS A 569 16.69 18.93 9.47
C CYS A 569 17.30 17.68 10.15
N GLY A 570 18.51 17.27 9.77
CA GLY A 570 19.25 16.20 10.42
C GLY A 570 19.67 16.55 11.86
N GLU A 571 20.11 17.78 12.11
CA GLU A 571 20.43 18.28 13.46
C GLU A 571 19.18 18.44 14.34
N GLU A 572 18.07 18.93 13.79
CA GLU A 572 16.77 18.98 14.49
C GLU A 572 16.27 17.57 14.87
N TYR A 573 16.40 16.60 13.95
CA TYR A 573 16.05 15.20 14.23
C TYR A 573 16.93 14.59 15.34
N LYS A 574 18.24 14.88 15.35
CA LYS A 574 19.14 14.50 16.45
C LYS A 574 18.73 15.18 17.77
N ALA A 575 18.36 16.45 17.76
CA ALA A 575 17.91 17.17 18.94
C ALA A 575 16.62 16.55 19.53
N LEU A 576 15.66 16.20 18.67
CA LEU A 576 14.43 15.49 19.06
C LEU A 576 14.70 14.06 19.58
N LEU A 577 15.66 13.34 19.00
CA LEU A 577 16.12 12.05 19.54
C LEU A 577 16.75 12.19 20.93
N ILE A 578 17.58 13.22 21.13
CA ILE A 578 18.16 13.54 22.43
C ILE A 578 17.05 13.92 23.43
N GLU A 579 16.06 14.70 23.03
CA GLU A 579 14.92 15.04 23.89
C GLU A 579 14.07 13.81 24.23
N LYS A 580 13.74 12.95 23.25
CA LYS A 580 13.08 11.66 23.46
C LYS A 580 13.86 10.77 24.42
N SER A 581 15.19 10.72 24.31
CA SER A 581 16.03 9.97 25.28
C SER A 581 15.98 10.58 26.69
N LYS A 582 15.89 11.91 26.81
CA LYS A 582 15.78 12.61 28.10
C LYS A 582 14.39 12.42 28.73
N THR A 583 13.31 12.43 27.95
CA THR A 583 11.95 12.16 28.45
C THR A 583 11.78 10.68 28.78
N GLN A 584 12.34 9.76 27.99
CA GLN A 584 12.37 8.33 28.29
C GLN A 584 13.16 8.04 29.58
N ARG A 585 14.34 8.64 29.80
CA ARG A 585 15.06 8.55 31.10
C ARG A 585 14.32 9.17 32.28
N LYS A 586 13.48 10.20 32.06
CA LYS A 586 12.58 10.75 33.10
C LYS A 586 11.43 9.79 33.39
N LEU A 587 10.87 9.14 32.36
CA LEU A 587 9.84 8.12 32.49
C LEU A 587 10.36 6.89 33.23
N GLU A 588 11.56 6.41 32.88
CA GLU A 588 12.29 5.34 33.58
C GLU A 588 12.47 5.68 35.06
N LYS A 589 12.94 6.89 35.41
CA LYS A 589 13.04 7.31 36.82
C LYS A 589 11.69 7.41 37.57
N VAL A 590 10.58 7.57 36.86
CA VAL A 590 9.21 7.57 37.42
C VAL A 590 8.67 6.13 37.57
N THR A 591 9.01 5.22 36.65
CA THR A 591 8.66 3.79 36.76
C THR A 591 9.53 3.07 37.80
N GLU A 592 10.81 3.42 37.92
CA GLU A 592 11.76 2.90 38.91
C GLU A 592 11.35 3.29 40.34
N LYS A 593 10.79 4.49 40.53
CA LYS A 593 10.11 4.91 41.78
C LYS A 593 8.80 4.18 42.09
N ARG A 594 8.25 3.41 41.15
CA ARG A 594 7.00 2.62 41.31
C ARG A 594 7.23 1.10 41.31
N GLY A 595 8.47 0.63 41.18
CA GLY A 595 8.79 -0.76 40.82
C GLY A 595 9.74 -1.50 41.78
N SER A 596 9.50 -1.49 43.09
CA SER A 596 10.29 -2.33 44.01
C SER A 596 9.86 -3.80 43.96
N LYS A 597 10.48 -4.61 43.09
CA LYS A 597 10.72 -6.08 43.28
C LYS A 597 11.56 -6.68 42.12
N MET A 598 12.82 -6.98 42.46
CA MET A 598 13.77 -8.01 41.95
C MET A 598 13.39 -8.98 40.79
N PRO A 599 14.39 -9.63 40.12
CA PRO A 599 15.78 -9.18 39.82
C PRO A 599 16.32 -9.65 38.41
N ARG A 600 17.57 -9.23 38.06
CA ARG A 600 18.65 -9.93 37.28
C ARG A 600 18.26 -10.85 36.07
N ALA A 601 18.95 -10.90 34.93
CA ALA A 601 20.13 -10.25 34.33
C ALA A 601 20.15 -10.68 32.81
N ARG A 602 21.16 -10.49 31.94
CA ARG A 602 22.55 -9.97 32.02
C ARG A 602 22.90 -9.29 30.68
N SER A 603 23.72 -8.25 30.76
CA SER A 603 24.57 -7.66 29.74
C SER A 603 25.35 -8.65 28.86
N GLU A 604 25.53 -8.33 27.57
CA GLU A 604 26.84 -7.91 27.03
C GLU A 604 26.69 -7.23 25.65
N GLU A 605 27.75 -6.52 25.25
CA GLU A 605 27.77 -5.40 24.30
C GLU A 605 29.07 -5.50 23.46
N VAL A 606 29.39 -4.50 22.62
CA VAL A 606 30.74 -4.23 22.03
C VAL A 606 31.06 -5.03 20.74
N GLN A 607 30.88 -4.47 19.51
CA GLN A 607 31.80 -3.56 18.72
C GLN A 607 32.90 -4.34 17.90
N ILE A 608 33.52 -3.90 16.78
CA ILE A 608 33.41 -2.72 15.88
C ILE A 608 34.15 -2.94 14.52
N GLU A 609 33.64 -2.30 13.46
CA GLU A 609 34.30 -1.71 12.25
C GLU A 609 35.26 -2.44 11.24
N ARG A 610 34.95 -2.18 9.94
CA ARG A 610 35.83 -1.69 8.82
C ARG A 610 36.96 -2.59 8.25
N THR A 611 37.31 -2.56 6.95
CA THR A 611 36.89 -1.70 5.79
C THR A 611 37.15 -2.40 4.43
N GLN A 612 36.36 -2.00 3.39
CA GLN A 612 36.71 -1.88 1.95
C GLN A 612 37.33 -3.08 1.17
N THR A 613 36.58 -3.61 0.18
CA THR A 613 36.75 -3.34 -1.27
C THR A 613 35.89 -4.31 -2.12
N SER A 614 35.24 -3.78 -3.17
CA SER A 614 34.54 -4.54 -4.23
C SER A 614 35.50 -4.66 -5.45
N PRO A 615 35.38 -5.63 -6.40
CA PRO A 615 34.15 -5.84 -7.17
C PRO A 615 33.82 -7.26 -7.73
N VAL A 616 32.55 -7.42 -8.16
CA VAL A 616 32.11 -8.14 -9.39
C VAL A 616 32.14 -9.69 -9.45
N THR A 617 30.92 -10.26 -9.43
CA THR A 617 30.41 -11.33 -10.32
C THR A 617 30.67 -12.82 -10.03
N SER A 618 29.62 -13.43 -9.44
CA SER A 618 28.93 -14.67 -9.87
C SER A 618 29.52 -16.08 -9.71
N THR A 619 28.56 -16.99 -9.54
CA THR A 619 28.60 -18.46 -9.73
C THR A 619 29.44 -19.32 -8.79
N SER A 620 28.71 -19.91 -7.85
CA SER A 620 28.60 -21.35 -7.59
C SER A 620 29.80 -22.15 -7.09
N SER A 621 29.51 -22.89 -6.01
CA SER A 621 30.15 -24.13 -5.55
C SER A 621 31.53 -24.02 -4.91
N MET A 622 31.60 -24.50 -3.67
CA MET A 622 32.85 -25.03 -3.11
C MET A 622 32.58 -26.36 -2.39
N VAL A 623 32.71 -27.45 -3.13
CA VAL A 623 33.22 -28.70 -2.57
C VAL A 623 34.73 -28.66 -2.77
N LYS A 624 35.51 -28.64 -1.67
CA LYS A 624 36.97 -28.79 -1.71
C LYS A 624 37.30 -30.28 -1.86
N THR A 625 37.73 -30.76 -3.02
CA THR A 625 39.10 -30.71 -3.60
C THR A 625 40.14 -31.58 -2.88
N SER A 626 40.51 -32.69 -3.52
CA SER A 626 41.90 -33.16 -3.80
C SER A 626 41.88 -34.69 -4.01
N SER A 627 42.73 -35.32 -4.82
CA SER A 627 43.53 -34.88 -5.97
C SER A 627 43.83 -36.11 -6.84
N MET A 628 44.13 -35.93 -8.12
CA MET A 628 44.30 -37.04 -9.07
C MET A 628 45.37 -38.07 -8.69
N LYS A 629 45.05 -39.35 -8.89
CA LYS A 629 45.94 -40.34 -9.53
C LYS A 629 45.12 -41.46 -10.17
N LYS A 630 45.65 -42.02 -11.27
CA LYS A 630 45.01 -43.08 -12.07
C LYS A 630 44.91 -44.39 -11.28
N GLU A 631 43.82 -45.12 -11.45
CA GLU A 631 43.85 -46.58 -11.62
C GLU A 631 42.56 -47.07 -12.31
N GLU A 632 42.67 -48.12 -13.11
CA GLU A 632 41.55 -48.78 -13.79
C GLU A 632 41.00 -49.90 -12.89
N ALA A 633 39.67 -49.97 -12.67
CA ALA A 633 38.92 -51.25 -12.61
C ALA A 633 37.43 -51.07 -12.30
N LYS A 634 36.60 -51.78 -13.08
CA LYS A 634 35.34 -52.47 -12.74
C LYS A 634 34.57 -52.05 -11.46
N GLY A 635 33.35 -51.58 -11.66
CA GLY A 635 32.26 -51.64 -10.68
C GLY A 635 30.91 -51.53 -11.37
N GLY A 636 30.07 -52.57 -11.28
CA GLY A 636 28.65 -52.48 -11.68
C GLY A 636 27.83 -52.03 -10.47
N ILE A 637 26.87 -51.12 -10.68
CA ILE A 637 25.94 -50.63 -9.66
C ILE A 637 25.15 -51.83 -9.11
N SER A 638 25.03 -51.96 -7.79
CA SER A 638 24.32 -53.10 -7.18
C SER A 638 22.81 -52.93 -7.31
N ASN A 639 22.10 -54.04 -7.41
CA ASN A 639 20.63 -54.05 -7.44
C ASN A 639 20.03 -53.47 -6.14
N ASP A 640 20.76 -53.60 -5.02
CA ASP A 640 20.37 -53.08 -3.71
C ASP A 640 20.40 -51.54 -3.65
N GLU A 641 21.32 -50.89 -4.37
CA GLU A 641 21.42 -49.43 -4.44
C GLU A 641 20.24 -48.83 -5.22
N ILE A 642 19.76 -49.56 -6.24
CA ILE A 642 18.56 -49.20 -7.01
C ILE A 642 17.31 -49.39 -6.16
N GLN A 643 17.22 -50.50 -5.41
CA GLN A 643 16.08 -50.75 -4.51
C GLN A 643 16.00 -49.68 -3.41
N GLN A 644 17.11 -49.34 -2.77
CA GLN A 644 17.14 -48.30 -1.73
C GLN A 644 16.70 -46.93 -2.27
N HIS A 645 17.11 -46.57 -3.49
CA HIS A 645 16.69 -45.32 -4.12
C HIS A 645 15.20 -45.31 -4.53
N MET A 646 14.60 -46.48 -4.79
CA MET A 646 13.16 -46.62 -5.01
C MET A 646 12.37 -46.51 -3.70
N ASP A 647 12.86 -47.11 -2.63
CA ASP A 647 12.26 -47.04 -1.29
C ASP A 647 12.27 -45.59 -0.74
N ASP A 648 13.38 -44.85 -0.94
CA ASP A 648 13.51 -43.43 -0.58
C ASP A 648 12.50 -42.55 -1.37
N LEU A 649 12.32 -42.81 -2.68
CA LEU A 649 11.34 -42.13 -3.51
C LEU A 649 9.89 -42.44 -3.10
N GLU A 650 9.61 -43.68 -2.71
CA GLU A 650 8.30 -44.07 -2.18
C GLU A 650 8.01 -43.39 -0.83
N GLN A 651 9.02 -43.27 0.04
CA GLN A 651 8.91 -42.54 1.31
C GLN A 651 8.69 -41.03 1.09
N GLU A 652 9.39 -40.41 0.15
CA GLU A 652 9.20 -38.99 -0.19
C GLU A 652 7.81 -38.73 -0.82
N MET A 653 7.35 -39.62 -1.70
CA MET A 653 6.01 -39.56 -2.29
C MET A 653 4.92 -39.70 -1.23
N ASN A 654 5.06 -40.64 -0.28
CA ASN A 654 4.15 -40.78 0.85
C ASN A 654 4.15 -39.54 1.76
N SER A 655 5.31 -38.94 2.05
CA SER A 655 5.40 -37.67 2.78
C SER A 655 4.67 -36.52 2.06
N HIS A 656 4.70 -36.49 0.73
CA HIS A 656 3.94 -35.53 -0.07
C HIS A 656 2.43 -35.77 -0.01
N VAL A 657 1.97 -37.02 -0.05
CA VAL A 657 0.55 -37.37 0.12
C VAL A 657 0.03 -36.94 1.49
N GLU A 658 0.76 -37.25 2.58
CA GLU A 658 0.39 -36.82 3.94
C GLU A 658 0.29 -35.29 4.08
N LYS A 659 1.23 -34.54 3.48
CA LYS A 659 1.18 -33.07 3.44
C LYS A 659 -0.07 -32.58 2.72
N ILE A 660 -0.40 -33.17 1.56
CA ILE A 660 -1.60 -32.82 0.79
C ILE A 660 -2.88 -33.09 1.60
N GLU A 661 -3.00 -34.23 2.27
CA GLU A 661 -4.15 -34.52 3.14
C GLU A 661 -4.24 -33.54 4.32
N LYS A 662 -3.10 -33.20 4.94
CA LYS A 662 -3.05 -32.23 6.03
C LYS A 662 -3.50 -30.83 5.60
N TYR A 663 -3.09 -30.35 4.43
CA TYR A 663 -3.58 -29.08 3.87
C TYR A 663 -5.06 -29.15 3.49
N LYS A 664 -5.52 -30.27 2.92
CA LYS A 664 -6.94 -30.50 2.57
C LYS A 664 -7.83 -30.49 3.81
N LYS A 665 -7.36 -31.09 4.92
CA LYS A 665 -8.03 -31.03 6.23
C LYS A 665 -8.08 -29.58 6.75
N LEU A 666 -6.94 -28.88 6.78
CA LEU A 666 -6.86 -27.50 7.24
C LEU A 666 -7.80 -26.56 6.45
N TYR A 667 -7.89 -26.73 5.14
CA TYR A 667 -8.81 -26.01 4.26
C TYR A 667 -10.28 -26.31 4.59
N ASN A 668 -10.63 -27.57 4.81
CA ASN A 668 -11.99 -27.97 5.19
C ASN A 668 -12.38 -27.41 6.57
N ASP A 669 -11.47 -27.47 7.56
CA ASP A 669 -11.69 -26.92 8.90
C ASP A 669 -11.89 -25.40 8.84
N GLN A 670 -11.08 -24.68 8.05
CA GLN A 670 -11.23 -23.24 7.87
C GLN A 670 -12.50 -22.86 7.09
N LYS A 671 -12.90 -23.67 6.10
CA LYS A 671 -14.18 -23.53 5.39
C LYS A 671 -15.38 -23.75 6.30
N ALA A 672 -15.30 -24.72 7.22
CA ALA A 672 -16.33 -24.96 8.23
C ALA A 672 -16.44 -23.78 9.22
N ARG A 673 -15.30 -23.26 9.72
CA ARG A 673 -15.27 -22.06 10.57
C ARG A 673 -15.90 -20.85 9.89
N ASN A 674 -15.50 -20.54 8.65
CA ASN A 674 -16.08 -19.42 7.90
C ASN A 674 -17.60 -19.56 7.71
N LYS A 675 -18.09 -20.78 7.47
CA LYS A 675 -19.54 -21.05 7.36
C LYS A 675 -20.26 -20.86 8.70
N SER A 676 -19.64 -21.24 9.82
CA SER A 676 -20.18 -21.00 11.16
C SER A 676 -20.22 -19.51 11.49
N LEU A 677 -19.15 -18.77 11.18
CA LEU A 677 -19.05 -17.32 11.40
C LEU A 677 -20.10 -16.54 10.59
N GLN A 678 -20.36 -16.96 9.34
CA GLN A 678 -21.43 -16.40 8.52
C GLN A 678 -22.81 -16.65 9.14
N LEU A 679 -23.08 -17.87 9.63
CA LEU A 679 -24.35 -18.21 10.27
C LEU A 679 -24.58 -17.37 11.53
N GLU A 680 -23.56 -17.28 12.40
CA GLU A 680 -23.60 -16.49 13.64
C GLU A 680 -23.84 -14.99 13.34
N MET A 681 -23.15 -14.43 12.35
CA MET A 681 -23.37 -13.04 11.92
C MET A 681 -24.79 -12.83 11.37
N THR A 682 -25.37 -13.79 10.64
CA THR A 682 -26.77 -13.70 10.20
C THR A 682 -27.78 -13.80 11.35
N GLN A 683 -27.49 -14.60 12.39
CA GLN A 683 -28.34 -14.69 13.59
C GLN A 683 -28.29 -13.37 14.39
N GLN A 684 -27.11 -12.79 14.60
CA GLN A 684 -26.98 -11.49 15.28
C GLN A 684 -27.69 -10.35 14.53
N LEU A 685 -27.73 -10.39 13.20
CA LEU A 685 -28.51 -9.43 12.41
C LEU A 685 -30.02 -9.63 12.61
N GLN A 686 -30.50 -10.88 12.58
CA GLN A 686 -31.91 -11.19 12.86
C GLN A 686 -32.36 -10.77 14.27
N GLU A 687 -31.53 -11.01 15.28
CA GLU A 687 -31.79 -10.54 16.65
C GLU A 687 -31.90 -9.02 16.73
N LYS A 688 -30.95 -8.30 16.10
CA LYS A 688 -30.97 -6.83 16.03
C LYS A 688 -32.21 -6.31 15.29
N ASP A 689 -32.62 -6.94 14.19
CA ASP A 689 -33.83 -6.59 13.47
C ASP A 689 -35.09 -6.82 14.32
N THR A 690 -35.17 -7.90 15.10
CA THR A 690 -36.28 -8.09 16.06
C THR A 690 -36.29 -7.05 17.18
N ILE A 691 -35.12 -6.67 17.72
CA ILE A 691 -35.02 -5.60 18.74
C ILE A 691 -35.47 -4.26 18.12
N ILE A 692 -35.01 -3.93 16.91
CA ILE A 692 -35.42 -2.72 16.18
C ILE A 692 -36.94 -2.72 15.93
N SER A 693 -37.53 -3.87 15.55
CA SER A 693 -38.98 -4.01 15.39
C SER A 693 -39.75 -3.76 16.69
N GLN A 694 -39.29 -4.33 17.82
CA GLN A 694 -39.89 -4.10 19.13
C GLN A 694 -39.77 -2.63 19.58
N LEU A 695 -38.63 -1.98 19.33
CA LEU A 695 -38.41 -0.57 19.65
C LEU A 695 -39.30 0.35 18.78
N ARG A 696 -39.44 0.05 17.48
CA ARG A 696 -40.38 0.76 16.59
C ARG A 696 -41.82 0.65 17.10
N LYS A 697 -42.27 -0.56 17.46
CA LYS A 697 -43.62 -0.75 18.03
C LYS A 697 -43.82 0.06 19.31
N LYS A 698 -42.87 0.04 20.25
CA LYS A 698 -42.92 0.87 21.47
C LYS A 698 -42.95 2.38 21.17
N LEU A 699 -42.30 2.82 20.09
CA LEU A 699 -42.32 4.21 19.63
C LEU A 699 -43.68 4.58 19.01
N ASP A 700 -44.30 3.67 18.25
CA ASP A 700 -45.64 3.86 17.66
C ASP A 700 -46.77 3.82 18.71
N ASP A 701 -46.60 3.04 19.79
CA ASP A 701 -47.55 2.97 20.92
C ASP A 701 -47.46 4.22 21.83
N LEU A 702 -46.34 4.94 21.82
CA LEU A 702 -46.05 6.07 22.73
C LEU A 702 -47.01 7.27 22.56
N PRO A 703 -47.30 7.76 21.33
CA PRO A 703 -48.28 8.82 21.10
C PRO A 703 -49.69 8.46 21.58
N SER A 704 -50.09 7.19 21.47
CA SER A 704 -51.39 6.70 21.95
C SER A 704 -51.49 6.81 23.48
N SER A 705 -50.42 6.41 24.18
CA SER A 705 -50.33 6.54 25.64
C SER A 705 -50.35 8.00 26.10
N TYR A 706 -49.62 8.89 25.42
CA TYR A 706 -49.63 10.31 25.77
C TYR A 706 -50.96 11.00 25.44
N ASN A 707 -51.59 10.70 24.30
CA ASN A 707 -52.92 11.23 23.96
C ASN A 707 -53.99 10.80 24.97
N TYR A 708 -53.96 9.54 25.44
CA TYR A 708 -54.87 9.10 26.51
C TYR A 708 -54.65 9.86 27.81
N LYS A 709 -53.39 10.12 28.19
CA LYS A 709 -53.03 10.92 29.36
C LYS A 709 -53.49 12.38 29.22
N ILE A 710 -53.32 12.97 28.04
CA ILE A 710 -53.76 14.34 27.71
C ILE A 710 -55.29 14.43 27.82
N GLN A 711 -56.05 13.55 27.16
CA GLN A 711 -57.53 13.54 27.24
C GLN A 711 -58.03 13.37 28.69
N SER A 712 -57.37 12.54 29.50
CA SER A 712 -57.71 12.40 30.92
C SER A 712 -57.45 13.68 31.72
N LEU A 713 -56.43 14.46 31.37
CA LEU A 713 -56.12 15.74 32.00
C LEU A 713 -57.07 16.84 31.51
N GLU A 714 -57.35 16.92 30.21
CA GLU A 714 -58.34 17.84 29.62
C GLU A 714 -59.72 17.64 30.27
N LYS A 715 -60.14 16.39 30.47
CA LYS A 715 -61.39 16.08 31.18
C LYS A 715 -61.37 16.57 32.63
N CYS A 716 -60.27 16.34 33.36
CA CYS A 716 -60.11 16.82 34.74
C CYS A 716 -60.13 18.37 34.80
N VAL A 717 -59.49 19.05 33.85
CA VAL A 717 -59.53 20.52 33.75
C VAL A 717 -60.96 21.01 33.49
N ALA A 718 -61.68 20.43 32.53
CA ALA A 718 -63.07 20.78 32.25
C ALA A 718 -64.00 20.56 33.45
N GLU A 719 -63.80 19.48 34.22
CA GLU A 719 -64.52 19.23 35.48
C GLU A 719 -64.23 20.32 36.54
N LYS A 720 -62.98 20.80 36.64
CA LYS A 720 -62.60 21.91 37.54
C LYS A 720 -63.12 23.26 37.07
N GLU A 721 -63.09 23.54 35.77
CA GLU A 721 -63.66 24.76 35.18
C GLU A 721 -65.17 24.84 35.42
N SER A 722 -65.90 23.73 35.21
CA SER A 722 -67.34 23.63 35.53
C SER A 722 -67.63 23.88 37.01
N PHE A 723 -66.79 23.37 37.91
CA PHE A 723 -66.91 23.62 39.35
C PHE A 723 -66.62 25.10 39.72
N ILE A 724 -65.64 25.73 39.07
CA ILE A 724 -65.35 27.17 39.24
C ILE A 724 -66.52 28.02 38.72
N GLU A 725 -67.12 27.68 37.57
CA GLU A 725 -68.30 28.37 37.04
C GLU A 725 -69.49 28.27 38.00
N MET A 726 -69.71 27.09 38.62
CA MET A 726 -70.74 26.89 39.65
C MET A 726 -70.49 27.76 40.89
N LEU A 727 -69.25 27.83 41.38
CA LEU A 727 -68.89 28.68 42.53
C LEU A 727 -69.04 30.17 42.20
N ASN A 728 -68.62 30.60 41.00
CA ASN A 728 -68.81 31.96 40.52
C ASN A 728 -70.29 32.32 40.40
N GLN A 729 -71.13 31.39 39.91
CA GLN A 729 -72.57 31.60 39.86
C GLN A 729 -73.17 31.76 41.27
N LYS A 730 -72.81 30.87 42.20
CA LYS A 730 -73.25 30.95 43.59
C LYS A 730 -72.82 32.26 44.25
N LEU A 731 -71.60 32.74 43.99
CA LEU A 731 -71.11 34.03 44.46
C LEU A 731 -71.89 35.21 43.86
N ARG A 732 -72.19 35.18 42.55
CA ARG A 732 -73.03 36.19 41.87
C ARG A 732 -74.42 36.27 42.53
N ASP A 733 -75.01 35.13 42.87
CA ASP A 733 -76.34 35.08 43.51
C ASP A 733 -76.30 35.54 44.97
N THR A 734 -75.28 35.16 45.75
CA THR A 734 -75.07 35.71 47.12
C THR A 734 -74.86 37.23 47.12
N VAL A 735 -74.16 37.79 46.12
CA VAL A 735 -73.99 39.24 45.96
C VAL A 735 -75.34 39.91 45.64
N ARG A 736 -76.13 39.33 44.74
CA ARG A 736 -77.50 39.82 44.43
C ARG A 736 -78.40 39.82 45.66
N GLU A 737 -78.41 38.74 46.45
CA GLU A 737 -79.15 38.67 47.72
C GLU A 737 -78.69 39.76 48.70
N LYS A 738 -77.38 39.97 48.83
CA LYS A 738 -76.81 41.01 49.69
C LYS A 738 -77.20 42.43 49.23
N ASP A 739 -77.22 42.69 47.93
CA ASP A 739 -77.65 43.99 47.38
C ASP A 739 -79.16 44.21 47.54
N VAL A 740 -79.99 43.16 47.39
CA VAL A 740 -81.42 43.21 47.71
C VAL A 740 -81.65 43.49 49.20
N LEU A 741 -80.92 42.81 50.11
CA LEU A 741 -80.98 43.06 51.55
C LEU A 741 -80.51 44.49 51.92
N LYS A 742 -79.53 45.03 51.19
CA LYS A 742 -79.05 46.40 51.37
C LYS A 742 -80.06 47.44 50.86
N ALA A 743 -80.75 47.15 49.75
CA ALA A 743 -81.83 47.98 49.22
C ALA A 743 -83.05 47.99 50.15
N THR A 744 -83.45 46.84 50.69
CA THR A 744 -84.55 46.75 51.66
C THR A 744 -84.19 47.46 52.98
N ALA A 745 -82.99 47.24 53.52
CA ALA A 745 -82.49 47.97 54.70
C ALA A 745 -82.51 49.50 54.51
N SER A 746 -82.12 49.99 53.32
CA SER A 746 -82.19 51.42 52.99
C SER A 746 -83.62 51.94 52.88
N SER A 747 -84.58 51.11 52.47
CA SER A 747 -86.00 51.49 52.44
C SER A 747 -86.62 51.56 53.83
N THR A 748 -86.33 50.59 54.72
CA THR A 748 -86.77 50.64 56.14
C THR A 748 -86.17 51.82 56.90
N SER A 749 -84.90 52.18 56.63
CA SER A 749 -84.27 53.36 57.22
C SER A 749 -84.95 54.68 56.84
N LYS A 750 -85.65 54.74 55.70
CA LYS A 750 -86.40 55.95 55.27
C LYS A 750 -87.81 56.04 55.86
N VAL A 751 -88.39 54.92 56.32
CA VAL A 751 -89.72 54.90 56.95
C VAL A 751 -89.64 55.14 58.46
N ALA A 752 -88.53 54.76 59.11
CA ALA A 752 -88.33 54.95 60.55
C ALA A 752 -87.94 56.38 60.98
N ALA A 753 -87.72 57.31 60.05
CA ALA A 753 -87.19 58.65 60.33
C ALA A 753 -88.26 59.77 60.41
N ASP A 754 -89.54 59.45 60.21
CA ASP A 754 -90.63 60.43 60.07
C ASP A 754 -91.76 60.23 61.11
N SER A 755 -91.45 59.58 62.24
CA SER A 755 -92.39 59.40 63.37
C SER A 755 -91.68 59.40 64.73
N SER A 756 -91.29 60.59 65.19
CA SER A 756 -90.78 60.82 66.55
C SER A 756 -91.52 61.98 67.22
N ASP A 757 -92.57 61.64 67.95
CA ASP A 757 -93.24 62.54 68.92
C ASP A 757 -92.75 62.15 70.33
N PRO A 758 -92.34 63.08 71.21
CA PRO A 758 -91.49 62.75 72.36
C PRO A 758 -92.25 62.61 73.69
N ASN A 759 -92.08 61.51 74.43
CA ASN A 759 -92.28 61.53 75.89
C ASN A 759 -91.67 60.34 76.68
N VAL A 760 -91.28 60.61 77.94
CA VAL A 760 -90.90 59.68 79.04
C VAL A 760 -89.61 58.86 78.81
N THR A 761 -88.44 59.18 79.39
CA THR A 761 -87.99 59.15 80.82
C THR A 761 -87.64 57.76 81.37
N ASP A 762 -86.39 57.61 81.84
CA ASP A 762 -85.79 56.62 82.76
C ASP A 762 -86.24 55.14 82.79
N CYS A 763 -85.27 54.22 82.65
CA CYS A 763 -84.71 53.51 83.82
C CYS A 763 -83.46 52.67 83.49
N ASN A 764 -82.52 52.60 84.44
CA ASN A 764 -81.43 51.62 84.49
C ASN A 764 -81.96 50.23 84.93
N GLY A 765 -81.23 49.16 84.60
CA GLY A 765 -81.20 47.97 85.48
C GLY A 765 -80.96 46.61 84.81
N TYR A 766 -79.75 46.07 85.04
CA TYR A 766 -79.27 44.70 84.77
C TYR A 766 -78.93 44.32 83.32
#